data_AF-K3W9N7-F1
#
_entry.id   AF-K3W9N7-F1
#
_cell.length_a   1.000
_cell.length_b   1.000
_cell.length_c   1.000
_cell.angle_alpha   90.00
_cell.angle_beta   90.00
_cell.angle_gamma   90.00
#
_symmetry.space_group_name_H-M   'P 1'
#
loop_
_entity.id
_entity.type
_entity.pdbx_description
1 polymer ?
#
loop_
_entity_poly.entity_id
_entity_poly.type
_entity_poly.pdbx_seq_one_letter_code
_entity_poly.pdbx_strand_id
1 'polypeptide(L)'
;MCEPCPRGFYAGEGSPECLPAECEPGWEANYEAKNSTDCTGCEIGLFSEGGSNRCMPASCPAGYFAPEVSDENDVAGCEPCPAGSYTPGNVACRPTKCEKGYGSVEAASHKTANCTMCGPGEYSPGENYPCQLTSCHPGSASDESGNSLEKGNCHACALGYYSEGGGAQCKMALCEPGFAAGKGAYDAFASCEVCAAGAYSLGNSTQCTETACLPGYFSPSGATSKSDECEYCPMGMFSTGGSGQCKPTECPVGSGAKRGASDPVADCEVCAPGLYSTGGSTPCTPMQCQPGYASGIDSAVDALSTCDLCPSGTFGRGNETQCEADGCGPGSAALPGSSDPVEFCEVCEAGSFSPGYGFACEPTTCLPGYASPSNASHTDQECAICAAGWFSPGGAAQCAEVVCLPGYAATEGASHQMEDCTMCSGGSYSLGGSTPCIGPTTCEPGFTSPPGASTANESCAICAAGTFSIGQDAQCRSATCEPGFGSLEGAWSATGSCMMCNAGFFSPGADQPCLPAECAPGSGSNVSGATNALGSCAICDSGLYSPGGSEVCKPTACLPGYASPSGADVIDKQCSPCGPGAFSTGGSDQCRHVTCPRGSASPTGASTENAECMVCAEGFYSTGGSTQCIACECAPGFSCRGGQSTCEQCPTGRSSKGGSDRCLSIEEPENYVELIVDIEGYTASNFNTEVANSFAEGLRQFITAAAHDTQDIKDSQHNGFADDSDISFEIRSVVTTDQLARYEWGACEVSVYITLNSSAKAFEKFLVVYKANNTEAEVGSEFLARLRDNGMARIRSAELQEVTAWQNGEEVAYVGESKATPTSSTFALALIATCAVLIVAVLAVAVRLATKRSRRGASNRNNLESGVVNTVSQKVAVPRRPFTHA
;
A
#
# COMPACT_ATOMS: atom_id res chain seq x y z
N MET A 1 6.79 106.65 -161.53
CA MET A 1 6.89 106.62 -160.06
C MET A 1 6.14 105.39 -159.57
N CYS A 2 6.68 104.68 -158.58
CA CYS A 2 5.99 103.59 -157.88
C CYS A 2 5.66 104.06 -156.46
N GLU A 3 4.47 103.72 -155.95
CA GLU A 3 4.04 103.99 -154.57
C GLU A 3 3.73 102.68 -153.84
N PRO A 4 4.00 102.59 -152.52
CA PRO A 4 3.78 101.36 -151.75
C PRO A 4 2.30 101.04 -151.55
N CYS A 5 1.98 99.75 -151.52
CA CYS A 5 0.62 99.28 -151.27
C CYS A 5 0.14 99.61 -149.85
N PRO A 6 -1.16 99.94 -149.67
CA PRO A 6 -1.74 100.09 -148.35
C PRO A 6 -1.68 98.75 -147.58
N ARG A 7 -1.57 98.83 -146.25
CA ARG A 7 -1.53 97.63 -145.37
C ARG A 7 -2.70 96.70 -145.66
N GLY A 8 -2.42 95.40 -145.65
CA GLY A 8 -3.36 94.36 -146.07
C GLY A 8 -3.18 93.97 -147.54
N PHE A 9 -2.42 94.72 -148.33
CA PHE A 9 -2.22 94.44 -149.75
C PHE A 9 -0.73 94.40 -150.10
N TYR A 10 -0.38 93.56 -151.06
CA TYR A 10 0.96 93.41 -151.62
C TYR A 10 0.92 93.61 -153.14
N ALA A 11 2.02 94.00 -153.77
CA ALA A 11 2.13 94.03 -155.22
C ALA A 11 3.43 93.38 -155.66
N GLY A 12 3.33 92.48 -156.64
CA GLY A 12 4.51 91.90 -157.29
C GLY A 12 5.29 92.94 -158.08
N GLU A 13 6.59 92.73 -158.23
CA GLU A 13 7.48 93.68 -158.93
C GLU A 13 6.98 93.95 -160.37
N GLY A 14 6.62 95.20 -160.66
CA GLY A 14 6.03 95.61 -161.94
C GLY A 14 4.50 95.43 -162.05
N SER A 15 3.83 94.97 -161.01
CA SER A 15 2.37 94.87 -160.94
C SER A 15 1.74 96.26 -160.80
N PRO A 16 0.75 96.63 -161.63
CA PRO A 16 0.14 97.96 -161.62
C PRO A 16 -0.92 98.16 -160.52
N GLU A 17 -1.35 97.10 -159.86
CA GLU A 17 -2.35 97.13 -158.80
C GLU A 17 -1.93 96.24 -157.62
N CYS A 18 -2.33 96.64 -156.42
CA CYS A 18 -2.08 95.91 -155.18
C CYS A 18 -3.14 94.83 -154.99
N LEU A 19 -2.69 93.58 -154.80
CA LEU A 19 -3.53 92.43 -154.50
C LEU A 19 -3.64 92.22 -152.99
N PRO A 20 -4.79 91.73 -152.50
CA PRO A 20 -4.98 91.44 -151.08
C PRO A 20 -3.99 90.38 -150.60
N ALA A 21 -3.46 90.54 -149.39
CA ALA A 21 -2.68 89.52 -148.70
C ALA A 21 -3.57 88.38 -148.22
N GLU A 22 -3.00 87.18 -148.14
CA GLU A 22 -3.60 85.92 -147.71
C GLU A 22 -2.98 85.48 -146.38
N CYS A 23 -3.03 86.34 -145.37
CA CYS A 23 -2.54 85.99 -144.04
C CYS A 23 -3.45 84.93 -143.39
N GLU A 24 -2.90 84.06 -142.55
CA GLU A 24 -3.75 83.15 -141.78
C GLU A 24 -4.51 83.92 -140.68
N PRO A 25 -5.66 83.40 -140.20
CA PRO A 25 -6.29 83.92 -139.00
C PRO A 25 -5.30 84.01 -137.83
N GLY A 26 -5.37 85.09 -137.08
CA GLY A 26 -4.38 85.48 -136.08
C GLY A 26 -3.20 86.28 -136.60
N TRP A 27 -3.11 86.54 -137.92
CA TRP A 27 -2.02 87.29 -138.54
C TRP A 27 -2.51 88.52 -139.33
N GLU A 28 -1.68 89.55 -139.41
CA GLU A 28 -1.88 90.72 -140.30
C GLU A 28 -0.75 90.87 -141.30
N ALA A 29 -1.03 91.45 -142.48
CA ALA A 29 -0.02 91.68 -143.49
C ALA A 29 0.99 92.75 -143.07
N ASN A 30 2.28 92.49 -143.30
CA ASN A 30 3.35 93.44 -143.03
C ASN A 30 3.22 94.72 -143.87
N TYR A 31 3.72 95.83 -143.34
CA TYR A 31 3.83 97.07 -144.13
C TYR A 31 4.84 96.85 -145.26
N GLU A 32 4.45 97.16 -146.50
CA GLU A 32 5.24 96.84 -147.71
C GLU A 32 5.44 95.33 -147.92
N ALA A 33 4.41 94.52 -147.62
CA ALA A 33 4.40 93.08 -147.88
C ALA A 33 4.89 92.77 -149.30
N LYS A 34 5.89 91.88 -149.39
CA LYS A 34 6.52 91.53 -150.68
C LYS A 34 5.75 90.47 -151.46
N ASN A 35 4.97 89.65 -150.77
CA ASN A 35 4.14 88.59 -151.32
C ASN A 35 2.85 88.45 -150.50
N SER A 36 1.93 87.58 -150.92
CA SER A 36 0.63 87.41 -150.25
C SER A 36 0.72 86.90 -148.82
N THR A 37 1.81 86.24 -148.41
CA THR A 37 1.96 85.60 -147.10
C THR A 37 2.97 86.29 -146.18
N ASP A 38 3.42 87.49 -146.55
CA ASP A 38 4.32 88.31 -145.75
C ASP A 38 3.53 88.98 -144.60
N CYS A 39 3.29 88.19 -143.54
CA CYS A 39 2.38 88.51 -142.43
C CYS A 39 3.08 88.36 -141.07
N THR A 40 2.57 89.07 -140.05
CA THR A 40 3.02 88.97 -138.64
C THR A 40 1.84 88.67 -137.74
N GLY A 41 2.05 87.76 -136.78
CA GLY A 41 1.04 87.33 -135.82
C GLY A 41 0.63 88.46 -134.89
N CYS A 42 -0.64 88.47 -134.51
CA CYS A 42 -1.17 89.43 -133.57
C CYS A 42 -0.58 89.20 -132.17
N GLU A 43 -0.03 90.26 -131.58
CA GLU A 43 0.47 90.23 -130.20
C GLU A 43 -0.67 89.95 -129.20
N ILE A 44 -0.32 89.47 -128.00
CA ILE A 44 -1.26 89.18 -126.92
C ILE A 44 -2.27 90.32 -126.72
N GLY A 45 -3.56 89.99 -126.81
CA GLY A 45 -4.66 90.96 -126.73
C GLY A 45 -5.16 91.49 -128.07
N LEU A 46 -4.56 91.07 -129.19
CA LEU A 46 -5.03 91.37 -130.54
C LEU A 46 -5.44 90.07 -131.23
N PHE A 47 -6.48 90.14 -132.05
CA PHE A 47 -6.90 89.07 -132.95
C PHE A 47 -6.97 89.58 -134.40
N SER A 48 -6.93 88.66 -135.36
CA SER A 48 -7.20 88.96 -136.77
C SER A 48 -7.95 87.79 -137.38
N GLU A 49 -8.95 88.03 -138.21
CA GLU A 49 -9.62 86.93 -138.95
C GLU A 49 -8.78 86.44 -140.15
N GLY A 50 -7.58 87.00 -140.35
CA GLY A 50 -6.70 86.65 -141.45
C GLY A 50 -7.06 87.35 -142.76
N GLY A 51 -6.35 87.02 -143.83
CA GLY A 51 -6.40 87.66 -145.13
C GLY A 51 -5.72 89.03 -145.12
N SER A 52 -6.43 90.04 -145.59
CA SER A 52 -5.96 91.43 -145.60
C SER A 52 -6.33 92.20 -144.32
N ASN A 53 -6.96 91.52 -143.36
CA ASN A 53 -7.37 92.11 -142.09
C ASN A 53 -6.17 92.45 -141.22
N ARG A 54 -6.38 93.46 -140.38
CA ARG A 54 -5.38 93.96 -139.44
C ARG A 54 -5.64 93.41 -138.05
N CYS A 55 -4.59 93.30 -137.26
CA CYS A 55 -4.70 92.93 -135.87
C CYS A 55 -5.54 93.98 -135.13
N MET A 56 -6.69 93.55 -134.62
CA MET A 56 -7.65 94.35 -133.87
C MET A 56 -7.69 93.87 -132.42
N PRO A 57 -7.98 94.74 -131.43
CA PRO A 57 -8.10 94.32 -130.04
C PRO A 57 -9.19 93.25 -129.87
N ALA A 58 -8.83 92.12 -129.28
CA ALA A 58 -9.78 91.08 -128.88
C ALA A 58 -10.65 91.57 -127.71
N SER A 59 -11.79 90.92 -127.45
CA SER A 59 -12.70 91.34 -126.37
C SER A 59 -12.67 90.36 -125.20
N CYS A 60 -11.47 90.10 -124.65
CA CYS A 60 -11.34 89.20 -123.51
C CYS A 60 -11.75 89.85 -122.17
N PRO A 61 -12.62 89.19 -121.37
CA PRO A 61 -13.04 89.70 -120.08
C PRO A 61 -11.87 89.69 -119.08
N ALA A 62 -12.00 90.48 -118.01
CA ALA A 62 -11.00 90.52 -116.96
C ALA A 62 -10.79 89.13 -116.34
N GLY A 63 -9.52 88.76 -116.12
CA GLY A 63 -9.11 87.40 -115.77
C GLY A 63 -8.66 86.55 -116.96
N TYR A 64 -8.99 86.99 -118.18
CA TYR A 64 -8.71 86.27 -119.41
C TYR A 64 -7.99 87.17 -120.43
N PHE A 65 -7.13 86.57 -121.23
CA PHE A 65 -6.37 87.25 -122.29
C PHE A 65 -6.40 86.45 -123.59
N ALA A 66 -6.36 87.16 -124.72
CA ALA A 66 -6.20 86.53 -126.03
C ALA A 66 -4.72 86.19 -126.20
N PRO A 67 -4.32 84.92 -126.36
CA PRO A 67 -2.94 84.54 -126.60
C PRO A 67 -2.40 85.11 -127.93
N GLU A 68 -1.10 85.00 -128.16
CA GLU A 68 -0.52 85.41 -129.45
C GLU A 68 -1.17 84.61 -130.59
N VAL A 69 -1.42 85.28 -131.73
CA VAL A 69 -2.03 84.66 -132.92
C VAL A 69 -3.50 84.23 -132.71
N SER A 70 -4.24 84.96 -131.87
CA SER A 70 -5.67 84.70 -131.70
C SER A 70 -6.45 85.00 -132.98
N ASP A 71 -7.28 84.06 -133.43
CA ASP A 71 -8.14 84.20 -134.61
C ASP A 71 -9.59 84.55 -134.27
N GLU A 72 -9.98 84.42 -133.00
CA GLU A 72 -11.33 84.69 -132.50
C GLU A 72 -11.36 85.93 -131.58
N ASN A 73 -12.43 86.74 -131.70
CA ASN A 73 -12.64 87.95 -130.89
C ASN A 73 -13.51 87.72 -129.65
N ASP A 74 -14.05 86.52 -129.48
CA ASP A 74 -14.99 86.20 -128.41
C ASP A 74 -14.29 85.50 -127.23
N VAL A 75 -15.05 85.26 -126.16
CA VAL A 75 -14.52 84.71 -124.91
C VAL A 75 -13.94 83.29 -125.11
N ALA A 76 -14.28 82.59 -126.19
CA ALA A 76 -13.79 81.24 -126.47
C ALA A 76 -12.31 81.23 -126.86
N GLY A 77 -11.83 82.29 -127.54
CA GLY A 77 -10.42 82.50 -127.84
C GLY A 77 -9.58 83.03 -126.68
N CYS A 78 -10.17 83.24 -125.49
CA CYS A 78 -9.48 83.84 -124.34
C CYS A 78 -9.10 82.81 -123.27
N GLU A 79 -7.84 82.80 -122.85
CA GLU A 79 -7.33 81.89 -121.82
C GLU A 79 -7.32 82.54 -120.42
N PRO A 80 -7.68 81.80 -119.34
CA PRO A 80 -7.61 82.32 -117.98
C PRO A 80 -6.16 82.52 -117.54
N CYS A 81 -5.90 83.57 -116.78
CA CYS A 81 -4.62 83.71 -116.11
C CYS A 81 -4.42 82.61 -115.06
N PRO A 82 -3.28 81.91 -115.04
CA PRO A 82 -3.01 80.90 -114.04
C PRO A 82 -2.96 81.52 -112.64
N ALA A 83 -3.33 80.73 -111.64
CA ALA A 83 -3.27 81.13 -110.24
C ALA A 83 -1.87 81.65 -109.89
N GLY A 84 -1.79 82.90 -109.44
CA GLY A 84 -0.53 83.65 -109.28
C GLY A 84 -0.40 84.84 -110.22
N SER A 85 -1.32 84.97 -111.18
CA SER A 85 -1.30 86.05 -112.16
C SER A 85 -2.70 86.55 -112.46
N TYR A 86 -2.80 87.82 -112.85
CA TYR A 86 -4.03 88.52 -113.15
C TYR A 86 -3.93 89.28 -114.46
N THR A 87 -5.07 89.51 -115.09
CA THR A 87 -5.19 90.46 -116.18
C THR A 87 -6.48 91.27 -116.03
N PRO A 88 -6.46 92.60 -116.22
CA PRO A 88 -7.68 93.40 -116.26
C PRO A 88 -8.55 93.10 -117.50
N GLY A 89 -8.09 92.20 -118.38
CA GLY A 89 -8.78 91.78 -119.59
C GLY A 89 -7.96 92.14 -120.82
N ASN A 90 -7.77 91.15 -121.68
CA ASN A 90 -7.21 91.35 -123.02
C ASN A 90 -5.77 91.94 -123.08
N VAL A 91 -4.98 91.70 -122.03
CA VAL A 91 -3.54 91.95 -121.97
C VAL A 91 -2.84 90.79 -121.27
N ALA A 92 -1.54 90.62 -121.48
CA ALA A 92 -0.76 89.54 -120.85
C ALA A 92 -0.91 89.50 -119.33
N CYS A 93 -1.01 88.29 -118.77
CA CYS A 93 -1.12 88.06 -117.34
C CYS A 93 0.08 88.61 -116.59
N ARG A 94 -0.19 89.42 -115.56
CA ARG A 94 0.80 90.01 -114.67
C ARG A 94 0.73 89.34 -113.30
N PRO A 95 1.82 89.23 -112.55
CA PRO A 95 1.78 88.58 -111.24
C PRO A 95 0.79 89.28 -110.29
N THR A 96 0.02 88.49 -109.56
CA THR A 96 -0.80 88.97 -108.44
C THR A 96 0.10 89.42 -107.30
N LYS A 97 -0.45 90.24 -106.42
CA LYS A 97 0.19 90.76 -105.23
C LYS A 97 -0.66 90.45 -104.00
N CYS A 98 -0.85 89.16 -103.75
CA CYS A 98 -1.61 88.70 -102.58
C CYS A 98 -0.84 88.93 -101.28
N GLU A 99 -1.57 89.15 -100.19
CA GLU A 99 -0.93 89.22 -98.88
C GLU A 99 -0.49 87.84 -98.43
N LYS A 100 0.47 87.78 -97.50
CA LYS A 100 0.90 86.51 -96.89
C LYS A 100 -0.30 85.80 -96.25
N GLY A 101 -0.45 84.50 -96.49
CA GLY A 101 -1.64 83.75 -96.07
C GLY A 101 -2.81 83.81 -97.06
N TYR A 102 -2.69 84.57 -98.14
CA TYR A 102 -3.67 84.65 -99.22
C TYR A 102 -3.03 84.22 -100.53
N GLY A 103 -3.65 83.28 -101.22
CA GLY A 103 -3.25 82.86 -102.56
C GLY A 103 -4.22 83.42 -103.59
N SER A 104 -3.71 83.79 -104.77
CA SER A 104 -4.60 84.17 -105.86
C SER A 104 -5.26 82.95 -106.47
N VAL A 105 -6.54 83.08 -106.80
CA VAL A 105 -7.28 82.09 -107.57
C VAL A 105 -6.94 82.19 -109.06
N GLU A 106 -7.26 81.14 -109.81
CA GLU A 106 -7.21 81.13 -111.27
C GLU A 106 -8.16 82.18 -111.88
N ALA A 107 -7.82 82.71 -113.05
CA ALA A 107 -8.53 83.79 -113.74
C ALA A 107 -8.67 85.08 -112.92
N ALA A 108 -7.65 85.44 -112.14
CA ALA A 108 -7.67 86.68 -111.37
C ALA A 108 -7.82 87.89 -112.30
N SER A 109 -8.85 88.70 -112.06
CA SER A 109 -9.12 89.91 -112.83
C SER A 109 -8.40 91.15 -112.29
N HIS A 110 -7.86 91.05 -111.07
CA HIS A 110 -7.19 92.16 -110.40
C HIS A 110 -5.99 91.69 -109.57
N LYS A 111 -4.98 92.57 -109.44
CA LYS A 111 -3.73 92.29 -108.71
C LYS A 111 -3.92 91.80 -107.28
N THR A 112 -4.97 92.24 -106.59
CA THR A 112 -5.16 91.99 -105.14
C THR A 112 -6.57 91.54 -104.78
N ALA A 113 -7.56 91.72 -105.66
CA ALA A 113 -8.96 91.48 -105.27
C ALA A 113 -9.33 89.99 -105.32
N ASN A 114 -8.62 89.22 -106.13
CA ASN A 114 -8.84 87.78 -106.32
C ASN A 114 -7.87 86.94 -105.47
N CYS A 115 -7.43 87.50 -104.34
CA CYS A 115 -6.61 86.81 -103.36
C CYS A 115 -7.52 86.24 -102.27
N THR A 116 -7.54 84.92 -102.13
CA THR A 116 -8.34 84.19 -101.13
C THR A 116 -7.45 83.69 -100.02
N MET A 117 -7.91 83.80 -98.77
CA MET A 117 -7.20 83.27 -97.60
C MET A 117 -7.05 81.75 -97.75
N CYS A 118 -5.85 81.23 -97.51
CA CYS A 118 -5.61 79.79 -97.54
C CYS A 118 -6.34 79.11 -96.39
N GLY A 119 -7.01 78.00 -96.66
CA GLY A 119 -7.79 77.29 -95.65
C GLY A 119 -6.93 76.59 -94.59
N PRO A 120 -7.54 75.94 -93.59
CA PRO A 120 -6.83 75.09 -92.65
C PRO A 120 -6.03 74.02 -93.38
N GLY A 121 -4.75 73.88 -93.03
CA GLY A 121 -3.84 72.93 -93.69
C GLY A 121 -3.31 73.41 -95.04
N GLU A 122 -3.55 74.67 -95.40
CA GLU A 122 -2.97 75.35 -96.56
C GLU A 122 -2.20 76.60 -96.13
N TYR A 123 -1.15 76.93 -96.87
CA TYR A 123 -0.35 78.12 -96.70
C TYR A 123 -0.08 78.79 -98.05
N SER A 124 0.14 80.10 -98.02
CA SER A 124 0.75 80.81 -99.14
C SER A 124 1.73 81.85 -98.60
N PRO A 125 2.97 81.91 -99.10
CA PRO A 125 3.90 82.98 -98.78
C PRO A 125 3.45 84.36 -99.34
N GLY A 126 2.30 84.45 -100.00
CA GLY A 126 1.73 85.66 -100.57
C GLY A 126 2.24 85.96 -101.98
N GLU A 127 2.10 87.19 -102.43
CA GLU A 127 2.48 87.69 -103.75
C GLU A 127 1.78 86.93 -104.89
N ASN A 128 2.54 86.21 -105.72
CA ASN A 128 2.06 85.46 -106.88
C ASN A 128 1.94 83.95 -106.60
N TYR A 129 1.94 83.52 -105.33
CA TYR A 129 1.84 82.10 -104.98
C TYR A 129 0.40 81.72 -104.62
N PRO A 130 -0.18 80.69 -105.27
CA PRO A 130 -1.46 80.13 -104.84
C PRO A 130 -1.33 79.43 -103.49
N CYS A 131 -2.47 79.11 -102.86
CA CYS A 131 -2.49 78.31 -101.64
C CYS A 131 -1.98 76.89 -101.90
N GLN A 132 -1.06 76.41 -101.07
CA GLN A 132 -0.45 75.08 -101.11
C GLN A 132 -0.64 74.37 -99.78
N LEU A 133 -0.61 73.04 -99.74
CA LEU A 133 -0.78 72.29 -98.49
C LEU A 133 0.41 72.50 -97.54
N THR A 134 0.13 72.58 -96.24
CA THR A 134 1.16 72.59 -95.19
C THR A 134 1.92 71.26 -95.15
N SER A 135 3.13 71.26 -94.58
CA SER A 135 3.99 70.08 -94.38
C SER A 135 4.01 69.65 -92.91
N CYS A 136 2.84 69.56 -92.26
CA CYS A 136 2.75 69.08 -90.87
C CYS A 136 3.26 67.63 -90.75
N HIS A 137 3.89 67.28 -89.63
CA HIS A 137 4.28 65.89 -89.42
C HIS A 137 3.04 65.00 -89.20
N PRO A 138 3.09 63.69 -89.51
CA PRO A 138 2.02 62.76 -89.13
C PRO A 138 1.78 62.83 -87.62
N GLY A 139 0.53 62.98 -87.21
CA GLY A 139 0.13 63.28 -85.83
C GLY A 139 -0.12 64.75 -85.54
N SER A 140 0.10 65.66 -86.50
CA SER A 140 -0.18 67.08 -86.36
C SER A 140 -0.98 67.65 -87.53
N ALA A 141 -1.82 68.63 -87.25
CA ALA A 141 -2.59 69.38 -88.23
C ALA A 141 -2.50 70.89 -87.95
N SER A 142 -2.66 71.70 -88.99
CA SER A 142 -2.83 73.15 -88.83
C SER A 142 -4.29 73.53 -89.04
N ASP A 143 -5.00 73.82 -87.96
CA ASP A 143 -6.41 74.26 -87.99
C ASP A 143 -6.56 75.77 -88.29
N GLU A 144 -5.49 76.55 -88.17
CA GLU A 144 -5.49 77.97 -88.51
C GLU A 144 -5.55 78.21 -90.03
N SER A 145 -6.41 79.16 -90.45
CA SER A 145 -6.49 79.66 -91.82
C SER A 145 -5.56 80.86 -92.02
N GLY A 146 -5.05 81.04 -93.24
CA GLY A 146 -4.17 82.16 -93.58
C GLY A 146 -2.70 81.92 -93.23
N ASN A 147 -2.25 80.66 -93.18
CA ASN A 147 -0.85 80.36 -92.92
C ASN A 147 0.03 80.93 -94.02
N SER A 148 1.13 81.56 -93.61
CA SER A 148 2.13 82.09 -94.54
C SER A 148 3.41 81.25 -94.62
N LEU A 149 3.45 80.16 -93.85
CA LEU A 149 4.61 79.28 -93.69
C LEU A 149 4.22 77.84 -93.97
N GLU A 150 5.12 77.11 -94.64
CA GLU A 150 4.92 75.71 -95.01
C GLU A 150 4.65 74.79 -93.80
N LYS A 151 5.23 75.10 -92.64
CA LYS A 151 5.00 74.39 -91.37
C LYS A 151 4.36 75.30 -90.30
N GLY A 152 3.65 76.34 -90.73
CA GLY A 152 2.97 77.25 -89.82
C GLY A 152 1.86 76.51 -89.07
N ASN A 153 1.81 76.69 -87.75
CA ASN A 153 0.69 76.30 -86.88
C ASN A 153 0.30 74.81 -86.88
N CYS A 154 1.24 73.91 -87.14
CA CYS A 154 1.03 72.47 -86.96
C CYS A 154 0.95 72.09 -85.48
N HIS A 155 -0.23 71.73 -85.00
CA HIS A 155 -0.48 71.26 -83.64
C HIS A 155 -0.75 69.76 -83.62
N ALA A 156 -0.15 69.08 -82.65
CA ALA A 156 -0.38 67.66 -82.43
C ALA A 156 -1.86 67.41 -82.17
N CYS A 157 -2.42 66.42 -82.86
CA CYS A 157 -3.79 66.02 -82.67
C CYS A 157 -4.05 65.68 -81.22
N ALA A 158 -5.16 66.21 -80.71
CA ALA A 158 -5.63 65.92 -79.39
C ALA A 158 -5.80 64.40 -79.22
N LEU A 159 -5.69 63.97 -77.97
CA LEU A 159 -5.98 62.61 -77.55
C LEU A 159 -7.26 62.06 -78.22
N GLY A 160 -7.17 60.90 -78.87
CA GLY A 160 -8.29 60.27 -79.57
C GLY A 160 -8.47 60.74 -81.02
N TYR A 161 -7.58 61.60 -81.50
CA TYR A 161 -7.57 62.09 -82.88
C TYR A 161 -6.21 61.80 -83.51
N TYR A 162 -6.24 61.45 -84.79
CA TYR A 162 -5.06 61.21 -85.61
C TYR A 162 -5.00 62.16 -86.80
N SER A 163 -3.80 62.39 -87.34
CA SER A 163 -3.63 63.02 -88.65
C SER A 163 -2.50 62.33 -89.39
N GLU A 164 -2.68 62.09 -90.70
CA GLU A 164 -1.62 61.54 -91.55
C GLU A 164 -0.51 62.58 -91.83
N GLY A 165 -0.69 63.83 -91.39
CA GLY A 165 0.23 64.94 -91.60
C GLY A 165 -0.04 65.70 -92.90
N GLY A 166 0.86 66.61 -93.24
CA GLY A 166 0.71 67.53 -94.38
C GLY A 166 -0.33 68.62 -94.10
N GLY A 167 -1.34 68.69 -94.98
CA GLY A 167 -2.52 69.55 -94.82
C GLY A 167 -3.72 68.83 -94.18
N ALA A 168 -3.58 67.56 -93.81
CA ALA A 168 -4.66 66.78 -93.22
C ALA A 168 -5.00 67.28 -91.81
N GLN A 169 -6.29 67.51 -91.59
CA GLN A 169 -6.82 67.89 -90.29
C GLN A 169 -6.98 66.67 -89.37
N CYS A 170 -6.93 66.91 -88.07
CA CYS A 170 -7.11 65.87 -87.06
C CYS A 170 -8.49 65.21 -87.19
N LYS A 171 -8.51 63.91 -87.45
CA LYS A 171 -9.70 63.06 -87.54
C LYS A 171 -9.77 62.14 -86.34
N MET A 172 -10.95 61.67 -85.98
CA MET A 172 -11.10 60.75 -84.85
C MET A 172 -10.37 59.43 -85.16
N ALA A 173 -9.57 58.94 -84.22
CA ALA A 173 -9.02 57.61 -84.29
C ALA A 173 -10.13 56.57 -84.19
N LEU A 174 -9.93 55.40 -84.79
CA LEU A 174 -10.87 54.28 -84.85
C LEU A 174 -10.35 53.12 -84.00
N CYS A 175 -9.97 53.43 -82.75
CA CYS A 175 -9.50 52.42 -81.81
C CYS A 175 -10.63 51.47 -81.41
N GLU A 176 -10.33 50.19 -81.29
CA GLU A 176 -11.28 49.24 -80.70
C GLU A 176 -11.46 49.53 -79.20
N PRO A 177 -12.59 49.15 -78.58
CA PRO A 177 -12.75 49.19 -77.13
C PRO A 177 -11.57 48.49 -76.44
N GLY A 178 -11.09 49.04 -75.33
CA GLY A 178 -9.86 48.61 -74.68
C GLY A 178 -8.58 49.26 -75.23
N PHE A 179 -8.68 50.02 -76.32
CA PHE A 179 -7.57 50.77 -76.92
C PHE A 179 -7.89 52.26 -77.01
N ALA A 180 -6.86 53.11 -76.93
CA ALA A 180 -6.98 54.55 -77.12
C ALA A 180 -5.81 55.10 -77.92
N ALA A 181 -6.10 56.10 -78.76
CA ALA A 181 -5.07 56.80 -79.50
C ALA A 181 -4.45 57.91 -78.63
N GLY A 182 -3.13 57.84 -78.45
CA GLY A 182 -2.34 58.83 -77.72
C GLY A 182 -2.26 60.18 -78.44
N LYS A 183 -1.63 61.16 -77.79
CA LYS A 183 -1.41 62.49 -78.37
C LYS A 183 -0.48 62.37 -79.56
N GLY A 184 -0.86 62.93 -80.71
CA GLY A 184 -0.05 62.86 -81.92
C GLY A 184 -0.18 61.53 -82.68
N ALA A 185 -1.30 60.84 -82.56
CA ALA A 185 -1.60 59.65 -83.35
C ALA A 185 -1.51 59.96 -84.86
N TYR A 186 -0.81 59.11 -85.61
CA TYR A 186 -0.54 59.35 -87.04
C TYR A 186 -1.38 58.48 -87.97
N ASP A 187 -2.05 57.45 -87.43
CA ASP A 187 -2.89 56.51 -88.17
C ASP A 187 -4.18 56.23 -87.39
N ALA A 188 -5.27 55.94 -88.12
CA ALA A 188 -6.59 55.72 -87.54
C ALA A 188 -6.64 54.49 -86.62
N PHE A 189 -5.81 53.47 -86.85
CA PHE A 189 -5.84 52.18 -86.15
C PHE A 189 -4.48 51.82 -85.54
N ALA A 190 -3.39 52.03 -86.27
CA ALA A 190 -2.05 51.64 -85.85
C ALA A 190 -1.50 52.50 -84.71
N SER A 191 -2.10 53.67 -84.46
CA SER A 191 -1.75 54.54 -83.33
C SER A 191 -2.57 54.25 -82.05
N CYS A 192 -3.37 53.18 -82.06
CA CYS A 192 -4.17 52.77 -80.90
C CYS A 192 -3.35 51.88 -79.96
N GLU A 193 -3.18 52.32 -78.73
CA GLU A 193 -2.47 51.57 -77.69
C GLU A 193 -3.47 50.94 -76.71
N VAL A 194 -3.18 49.73 -76.25
CA VAL A 194 -4.02 49.03 -75.26
C VAL A 194 -4.00 49.81 -73.95
N CYS A 195 -5.16 50.00 -73.34
CA CYS A 195 -5.23 50.58 -72.01
C CYS A 195 -4.54 49.66 -71.01
N ALA A 196 -3.58 50.21 -70.26
CA ALA A 196 -2.90 49.50 -69.20
C ALA A 196 -3.92 48.99 -68.16
N ALA A 197 -3.55 47.90 -67.47
CA ALA A 197 -4.38 47.34 -66.42
C ALA A 197 -4.76 48.41 -65.39
N GLY A 198 -6.05 48.53 -65.05
CA GLY A 198 -6.58 49.63 -64.23
C GLY A 198 -7.20 50.78 -65.03
N ALA A 199 -7.12 50.75 -66.36
CA ALA A 199 -7.77 51.72 -67.22
C ALA A 199 -8.60 51.04 -68.32
N TYR A 200 -9.72 51.65 -68.67
CA TYR A 200 -10.63 51.22 -69.73
C TYR A 200 -10.82 52.29 -70.79
N SER A 201 -11.15 51.87 -72.01
CA SER A 201 -11.55 52.75 -73.11
C SER A 201 -12.73 52.15 -73.85
N LEU A 202 -13.69 52.99 -74.26
CA LEU A 202 -14.80 52.58 -75.14
C LEU A 202 -14.37 52.57 -76.62
N GLY A 203 -13.10 52.83 -76.90
CA GLY A 203 -12.54 52.92 -78.25
C GLY A 203 -12.78 54.27 -78.92
N ASN A 204 -12.37 54.35 -80.19
CA ASN A 204 -12.39 55.55 -81.01
C ASN A 204 -11.59 56.70 -80.40
N SER A 205 -12.25 57.84 -80.17
CA SER A 205 -11.63 59.02 -79.57
C SER A 205 -11.60 58.99 -78.04
N THR A 206 -12.15 57.95 -77.40
CA THR A 206 -12.13 57.88 -75.94
C THR A 206 -10.75 57.49 -75.43
N GLN A 207 -10.34 58.15 -74.36
CA GLN A 207 -9.07 57.88 -73.71
C GLN A 207 -9.18 56.73 -72.73
N CYS A 208 -8.04 56.12 -72.43
CA CYS A 208 -7.92 55.24 -71.29
C CYS A 208 -8.24 56.04 -70.03
N THR A 209 -9.36 55.70 -69.41
CA THR A 209 -9.84 56.29 -68.14
C THR A 209 -9.79 55.23 -67.05
N GLU A 210 -9.53 55.65 -65.82
CA GLU A 210 -9.42 54.75 -64.68
C GLU A 210 -10.68 53.89 -64.49
N THR A 211 -10.51 52.59 -64.26
CA THR A 211 -11.61 51.69 -63.90
C THR A 211 -12.09 51.96 -62.48
N ALA A 212 -13.34 51.58 -62.21
CA ALA A 212 -13.98 51.64 -60.90
C ALA A 212 -14.28 50.22 -60.40
N CYS A 213 -13.25 49.38 -60.31
CA CYS A 213 -13.40 48.04 -59.74
C CYS A 213 -13.76 48.14 -58.25
N LEU A 214 -14.60 47.22 -57.78
CA LEU A 214 -14.88 47.11 -56.34
C LEU A 214 -13.61 46.68 -55.59
N PRO A 215 -13.48 47.02 -54.30
CA PRO A 215 -12.43 46.45 -53.46
C PRO A 215 -12.46 44.92 -53.53
N GLY A 216 -11.29 44.29 -53.63
CA GLY A 216 -11.14 42.86 -53.93
C GLY A 216 -10.97 42.53 -55.41
N TYR A 217 -11.17 43.50 -56.29
CA TYR A 217 -11.10 43.33 -57.74
C TYR A 217 -10.07 44.25 -58.39
N PHE A 218 -9.50 43.79 -59.51
CA PHE A 218 -8.60 44.57 -60.37
C PHE A 218 -9.10 44.52 -61.81
N SER A 219 -8.73 45.53 -62.61
CA SER A 219 -9.01 45.53 -64.04
C SER A 219 -7.82 44.98 -64.81
N PRO A 220 -8.01 43.98 -65.69
CA PRO A 220 -6.98 43.51 -66.60
C PRO A 220 -6.69 44.55 -67.70
N SER A 221 -5.57 44.39 -68.41
CA SER A 221 -5.22 45.24 -69.55
C SER A 221 -6.24 45.12 -70.69
N GLY A 222 -6.59 46.24 -71.33
CA GLY A 222 -7.53 46.28 -72.44
C GLY A 222 -9.00 46.25 -72.02
N ALA A 223 -9.31 46.65 -70.78
CA ALA A 223 -10.68 46.72 -70.31
C ALA A 223 -11.53 47.64 -71.20
N THR A 224 -12.71 47.16 -71.58
CA THR A 224 -13.65 47.87 -72.44
C THR A 224 -14.75 48.58 -71.63
N SER A 225 -14.86 48.26 -70.35
CA SER A 225 -15.87 48.82 -69.44
C SER A 225 -15.27 49.38 -68.17
N LYS A 226 -16.02 50.30 -67.53
CA LYS A 226 -15.63 50.94 -66.28
C LYS A 226 -15.52 49.96 -65.10
N SER A 227 -16.32 48.90 -65.08
CA SER A 227 -16.47 48.01 -63.92
C SER A 227 -16.85 46.56 -64.22
N ASP A 228 -17.29 46.25 -65.44
CA ASP A 228 -17.92 44.96 -65.74
C ASP A 228 -16.89 43.85 -66.03
N GLU A 229 -15.66 44.25 -66.32
CA GLU A 229 -14.53 43.36 -66.60
C GLU A 229 -13.50 43.36 -65.45
N CYS A 230 -13.96 43.65 -64.24
CA CYS A 230 -13.14 43.57 -63.04
C CYS A 230 -13.04 42.11 -62.57
N GLU A 231 -11.82 41.60 -62.43
CA GLU A 231 -11.53 40.23 -61.97
C GLU A 231 -11.15 40.22 -60.49
N TYR A 232 -11.45 39.12 -59.79
CA TYR A 232 -11.05 38.97 -58.39
C TYR A 232 -9.52 38.91 -58.29
N CYS A 233 -8.97 39.53 -57.25
CA CYS A 233 -7.57 39.29 -56.94
C CYS A 233 -7.33 37.81 -56.59
N PRO A 234 -6.28 37.19 -57.15
CA PRO A 234 -5.92 35.82 -56.82
C PRO A 234 -5.59 35.69 -55.32
N MET A 235 -5.74 34.49 -54.76
CA MET A 235 -5.49 34.25 -53.34
C MET A 235 -4.07 34.67 -52.96
N GLY A 236 -3.92 35.32 -51.81
CA GLY A 236 -2.65 35.92 -51.40
C GLY A 236 -2.46 37.37 -51.84
N MET A 237 -3.33 37.91 -52.68
CA MET A 237 -3.29 39.31 -53.10
C MET A 237 -4.56 40.06 -52.71
N PHE A 238 -4.45 41.36 -52.44
CA PHE A 238 -5.55 42.27 -52.19
C PHE A 238 -5.59 43.43 -53.19
N SER A 239 -6.76 44.02 -53.38
CA SER A 239 -6.91 45.29 -54.11
C SER A 239 -7.90 46.19 -53.36
N THR A 240 -7.54 47.45 -53.16
CA THR A 240 -8.46 48.46 -52.60
C THR A 240 -9.55 48.88 -53.59
N GLY A 241 -9.60 48.28 -54.79
CA GLY A 241 -10.51 48.64 -55.87
C GLY A 241 -10.04 49.86 -56.67
N GLY A 242 -10.88 50.33 -57.59
CA GLY A 242 -10.56 51.39 -58.54
C GLY A 242 -9.73 50.87 -59.71
N SER A 243 -8.60 51.54 -59.95
CA SER A 243 -7.57 51.15 -60.93
C SER A 243 -6.39 50.39 -60.32
N GLY A 244 -6.46 50.14 -59.01
CA GLY A 244 -5.41 49.44 -58.28
C GLY A 244 -5.22 48.01 -58.81
N GLN A 245 -3.96 47.68 -59.10
CA GLN A 245 -3.55 46.30 -59.33
C GLN A 245 -3.50 45.52 -58.02
N CYS A 246 -3.66 44.20 -58.11
CA CYS A 246 -3.54 43.32 -56.97
C CYS A 246 -2.14 43.43 -56.34
N LYS A 247 -2.09 43.70 -55.05
CA LYS A 247 -0.86 43.79 -54.24
C LYS A 247 -0.78 42.60 -53.29
N PRO A 248 0.42 42.16 -52.87
CA PRO A 248 0.56 41.10 -51.89
C PRO A 248 -0.12 41.45 -50.57
N THR A 249 -0.85 40.50 -49.98
CA THR A 249 -1.41 40.63 -48.63
C THR A 249 -0.32 40.53 -47.56
N GLU A 250 -0.58 41.10 -46.38
CA GLU A 250 0.30 41.11 -45.21
C GLU A 250 -0.30 40.26 -44.09
N CYS A 251 -0.78 39.07 -44.44
CA CYS A 251 -1.41 38.20 -43.45
C CYS A 251 -0.40 37.74 -42.38
N PRO A 252 -0.82 37.68 -41.10
CA PRO A 252 0.01 37.10 -40.07
C PRO A 252 0.26 35.60 -40.36
N VAL A 253 1.36 35.05 -39.84
CA VAL A 253 1.64 33.61 -39.93
C VAL A 253 0.46 32.80 -39.39
N GLY A 254 0.15 31.67 -40.03
CA GLY A 254 -1.04 30.86 -39.70
C GLY A 254 -2.37 31.43 -40.23
N SER A 255 -2.35 32.52 -41.00
CA SER A 255 -3.52 33.06 -41.68
C SER A 255 -3.23 33.33 -43.15
N GLY A 256 -4.21 33.04 -44.02
CA GLY A 256 -4.12 33.27 -45.46
C GLY A 256 -5.19 34.24 -45.94
N ALA A 257 -4.91 35.00 -47.00
CA ALA A 257 -5.88 35.93 -47.55
C ALA A 257 -7.06 35.20 -48.21
N LYS A 258 -8.29 35.65 -47.89
CA LYS A 258 -9.50 35.16 -48.56
C LYS A 258 -9.52 35.57 -50.03
N ARG A 259 -10.26 34.83 -50.86
CA ARG A 259 -10.45 35.18 -52.28
C ARG A 259 -11.12 36.55 -52.38
N GLY A 260 -10.54 37.47 -53.16
CA GLY A 260 -11.07 38.83 -53.30
C GLY A 260 -10.79 39.72 -52.08
N ALA A 261 -9.65 39.54 -51.42
CA ALA A 261 -9.24 40.40 -50.32
C ALA A 261 -9.20 41.87 -50.75
N SER A 262 -9.82 42.73 -49.97
CA SER A 262 -9.91 44.18 -50.16
C SER A 262 -8.97 44.97 -49.26
N ASP A 263 -8.53 44.35 -48.15
CA ASP A 263 -7.59 44.90 -47.17
C ASP A 263 -6.35 43.99 -47.02
N PRO A 264 -5.14 44.56 -46.83
CA PRO A 264 -3.92 43.77 -46.69
C PRO A 264 -3.86 42.88 -45.45
N VAL A 265 -4.62 43.18 -44.38
CA VAL A 265 -4.51 42.50 -43.07
C VAL A 265 -5.87 42.04 -42.55
N ALA A 266 -6.93 42.84 -42.70
CA ALA A 266 -8.25 42.56 -42.16
C ALA A 266 -8.98 41.41 -42.88
N ASP A 267 -8.57 41.10 -44.11
CA ASP A 267 -9.16 40.06 -44.95
C ASP A 267 -8.36 38.74 -44.92
N CYS A 268 -7.57 38.56 -43.86
CA CYS A 268 -6.84 37.33 -43.57
C CYS A 268 -7.70 36.39 -42.73
N GLU A 269 -7.88 35.17 -43.21
CA GLU A 269 -8.60 34.11 -42.49
C GLU A 269 -7.59 33.17 -41.84
N VAL A 270 -7.87 32.80 -40.60
CA VAL A 270 -7.09 31.81 -39.86
C VAL A 270 -7.19 30.47 -40.58
N CYS A 271 -6.05 29.81 -40.79
CA CYS A 271 -6.05 28.48 -41.38
C CYS A 271 -6.69 27.49 -40.39
N ALA A 272 -7.78 26.86 -40.84
CA ALA A 272 -8.49 25.83 -40.09
C ALA A 272 -7.63 24.57 -39.90
N PRO A 273 -8.01 23.64 -39.00
CA PRO A 273 -7.25 22.43 -38.74
C PRO A 273 -6.97 21.64 -40.02
N GLY A 274 -5.72 21.19 -40.20
CA GLY A 274 -5.27 20.50 -41.43
C GLY A 274 -4.76 21.45 -42.53
N LEU A 275 -4.81 22.76 -42.33
CA LEU A 275 -4.25 23.76 -43.24
C LEU A 275 -3.17 24.58 -42.53
N TYR A 276 -2.14 24.99 -43.26
CA TYR A 276 -1.08 25.87 -42.76
C TYR A 276 -0.81 27.04 -43.72
N SER A 277 -0.25 28.12 -43.19
CA SER A 277 0.25 29.25 -43.97
C SER A 277 1.47 29.88 -43.29
N THR A 278 2.49 30.23 -44.08
CA THR A 278 3.66 30.98 -43.60
C THR A 278 3.39 32.50 -43.54
N GLY A 279 2.15 32.92 -43.76
CA GLY A 279 1.73 34.33 -43.74
C GLY A 279 2.07 35.09 -45.03
N GLY A 280 1.90 36.41 -45.00
CA GLY A 280 2.04 37.28 -46.16
C GLY A 280 1.03 36.91 -47.26
N SER A 281 1.51 36.68 -48.48
CA SER A 281 0.70 36.31 -49.64
C SER A 281 0.47 34.80 -49.79
N THR A 282 0.82 33.99 -48.79
CA THR A 282 0.62 32.53 -48.88
C THR A 282 -0.80 32.15 -48.44
N PRO A 283 -1.62 31.55 -49.31
CA PRO A 283 -2.94 31.08 -48.91
C PRO A 283 -2.81 29.91 -47.94
N CYS A 284 -3.88 29.61 -47.19
CA CYS A 284 -3.94 28.39 -46.40
C CYS A 284 -3.86 27.18 -47.34
N THR A 285 -2.79 26.39 -47.19
CA THR A 285 -2.53 25.20 -48.00
C THR A 285 -2.62 23.94 -47.13
N PRO A 286 -2.96 22.77 -47.71
CA PRO A 286 -2.97 21.50 -46.98
C PRO A 286 -1.67 21.22 -46.26
N MET A 287 -1.77 20.76 -45.02
CA MET A 287 -0.63 20.23 -44.30
C MET A 287 -0.04 19.00 -45.01
N GLN A 288 1.18 18.62 -44.62
CA GLN A 288 1.89 17.47 -45.19
C GLN A 288 1.98 16.32 -44.17
N CYS A 289 1.00 16.21 -43.27
CA CYS A 289 0.97 15.13 -42.29
C CYS A 289 0.99 13.77 -42.99
N GLN A 290 1.87 12.88 -42.54
CA GLN A 290 1.88 11.51 -43.04
C GLN A 290 0.59 10.78 -42.61
N PRO A 291 0.16 9.73 -43.34
CA PRO A 291 -0.92 8.87 -42.88
C PRO A 291 -0.63 8.37 -41.45
N GLY A 292 -1.65 8.40 -40.58
CA GLY A 292 -1.52 8.21 -39.13
C GLY A 292 -1.40 9.49 -38.31
N TYR A 293 -1.23 10.65 -38.96
CA TYR A 293 -1.07 11.95 -38.30
C TYR A 293 -2.07 12.96 -38.82
N ALA A 294 -2.51 13.87 -37.96
CA ALA A 294 -3.34 15.01 -38.32
C ALA A 294 -2.97 16.23 -37.48
N SER A 295 -3.37 17.42 -37.91
CA SER A 295 -3.22 18.62 -37.10
C SER A 295 -4.56 19.21 -36.73
N GLY A 296 -4.88 19.14 -35.44
CA GLY A 296 -6.07 19.76 -34.85
C GLY A 296 -5.90 21.25 -34.53
N ILE A 297 -4.78 21.86 -34.89
CA ILE A 297 -4.40 23.21 -34.47
C ILE A 297 -4.88 24.25 -35.49
N ASP A 298 -5.64 25.23 -35.02
CA ASP A 298 -5.92 26.46 -35.77
C ASP A 298 -4.62 27.28 -35.92
N SER A 299 -4.45 27.95 -37.06
CA SER A 299 -3.29 28.81 -37.36
C SER A 299 -1.94 28.09 -37.48
N ALA A 300 -1.90 26.88 -38.05
CA ALA A 300 -0.63 26.20 -38.27
C ALA A 300 0.31 27.03 -39.17
N VAL A 301 1.57 27.19 -38.74
CA VAL A 301 2.57 28.05 -39.39
C VAL A 301 3.57 27.28 -40.26
N ASP A 302 3.62 25.95 -40.10
CA ASP A 302 4.53 25.04 -40.78
C ASP A 302 3.78 23.76 -41.19
N ALA A 303 4.20 23.16 -42.30
CA ALA A 303 3.50 22.05 -42.94
C ALA A 303 3.49 20.75 -42.13
N LEU A 304 4.36 20.61 -41.13
CA LEU A 304 4.60 19.37 -40.39
C LEU A 304 4.66 19.54 -38.86
N SER A 305 5.03 20.73 -38.37
CA SER A 305 5.34 20.94 -36.94
C SER A 305 4.20 20.62 -35.97
N THR A 306 2.95 20.72 -36.43
CA THR A 306 1.74 20.47 -35.63
C THR A 306 1.02 19.19 -36.06
N CYS A 307 1.67 18.31 -36.84
CA CYS A 307 1.15 16.99 -37.17
C CYS A 307 1.31 16.07 -35.96
N ASP A 308 0.23 15.86 -35.24
CA ASP A 308 0.17 14.97 -34.08
C ASP A 308 -0.30 13.58 -34.50
N LEU A 309 0.21 12.58 -33.80
CA LEU A 309 -0.18 11.18 -34.00
C LEU A 309 -1.67 11.02 -33.65
N CYS A 310 -2.44 10.40 -34.54
CA CYS A 310 -3.83 10.08 -34.22
C CYS A 310 -3.88 9.11 -33.03
N PRO A 311 -4.65 9.43 -31.97
CA PRO A 311 -4.74 8.59 -30.78
C PRO A 311 -5.40 7.23 -31.11
N SER A 312 -5.21 6.25 -30.23
CA SER A 312 -5.88 4.95 -30.38
C SER A 312 -7.40 5.11 -30.47
N GLY A 313 -8.04 4.25 -31.24
CA GLY A 313 -9.46 4.38 -31.59
C GLY A 313 -9.71 5.29 -32.81
N THR A 314 -8.69 5.96 -33.34
CA THR A 314 -8.84 6.85 -34.51
C THR A 314 -7.80 6.55 -35.58
N PHE A 315 -8.11 6.94 -36.82
CA PHE A 315 -7.19 6.85 -37.96
C PHE A 315 -7.07 8.20 -38.67
N GLY A 316 -5.91 8.45 -39.27
CA GLY A 316 -5.65 9.67 -40.04
C GLY A 316 -5.18 9.33 -41.45
N ARG A 317 -5.83 9.89 -42.49
CA ARG A 317 -5.36 9.71 -43.88
C ARG A 317 -4.18 10.61 -44.24
N GLY A 318 -3.80 11.51 -43.32
CA GLY A 318 -2.75 12.50 -43.51
C GLY A 318 -3.25 13.75 -44.25
N ASN A 319 -2.31 14.65 -44.56
CA ASN A 319 -2.55 15.95 -45.19
C ASN A 319 -3.56 16.82 -44.41
N GLU A 320 -4.59 17.33 -45.09
CA GLU A 320 -5.66 18.17 -44.52
C GLU A 320 -6.70 17.42 -43.68
N THR A 321 -6.64 16.08 -43.65
CA THR A 321 -7.63 15.26 -42.96
C THR A 321 -7.38 15.24 -41.45
N GLN A 322 -8.47 15.25 -40.70
CA GLN A 322 -8.45 15.11 -39.24
C GLN A 322 -8.46 13.63 -38.85
N CYS A 323 -8.09 13.33 -37.61
CA CYS A 323 -8.27 11.99 -37.07
C CYS A 323 -9.78 11.66 -37.01
N GLU A 324 -10.17 10.60 -37.69
CA GLU A 324 -11.55 10.12 -37.74
C GLU A 324 -11.67 8.84 -36.89
N ALA A 325 -12.87 8.59 -36.38
CA ALA A 325 -13.16 7.34 -35.67
C ALA A 325 -12.85 6.14 -36.56
N ASP A 326 -12.15 5.15 -36.02
CA ASP A 326 -11.91 3.91 -36.73
C ASP A 326 -13.22 3.14 -37.03
N GLY A 327 -13.10 2.17 -37.94
CA GLY A 327 -14.14 1.18 -38.23
C GLY A 327 -13.93 -0.13 -37.46
N CYS A 328 -13.16 -0.10 -36.37
CA CYS A 328 -12.86 -1.29 -35.59
C CYS A 328 -14.12 -1.76 -34.86
N GLY A 329 -14.41 -3.06 -34.96
CA GLY A 329 -15.55 -3.66 -34.28
C GLY A 329 -15.37 -3.66 -32.76
N PRO A 330 -16.44 -3.94 -31.99
CA PRO A 330 -16.34 -4.06 -30.54
C PRO A 330 -15.27 -5.06 -30.12
N GLY A 331 -14.50 -4.70 -29.08
CA GLY A 331 -13.35 -5.46 -28.58
C GLY A 331 -12.03 -5.22 -29.32
N SER A 332 -12.02 -4.32 -30.30
CA SER A 332 -10.82 -3.89 -31.01
C SER A 332 -10.77 -2.37 -31.18
N ALA A 333 -9.56 -1.82 -31.25
CA ALA A 333 -9.32 -0.41 -31.52
C ALA A 333 -8.13 -0.26 -32.46
N ALA A 334 -8.13 0.80 -33.26
CA ALA A 334 -6.98 1.18 -34.05
C ALA A 334 -5.82 1.56 -33.14
N LEU A 335 -4.61 1.13 -33.50
CA LEU A 335 -3.40 1.56 -32.83
C LEU A 335 -3.15 3.06 -33.03
N PRO A 336 -2.45 3.73 -32.09
CA PRO A 336 -1.98 5.09 -32.29
C PRO A 336 -1.21 5.20 -33.61
N GLY A 337 -1.61 6.14 -34.47
CA GLY A 337 -1.01 6.31 -35.79
C GLY A 337 -1.60 5.47 -36.92
N SER A 338 -2.78 4.89 -36.74
CA SER A 338 -3.42 4.13 -37.82
C SER A 338 -3.71 5.02 -39.04
N SER A 339 -3.37 4.52 -40.23
CA SER A 339 -3.62 5.21 -41.51
C SER A 339 -4.89 4.74 -42.23
N ASP A 340 -5.49 3.64 -41.77
CA ASP A 340 -6.67 3.00 -42.38
C ASP A 340 -7.74 2.74 -41.31
N PRO A 341 -9.05 2.88 -41.64
CA PRO A 341 -10.12 2.66 -40.69
C PRO A 341 -10.25 1.22 -40.16
N VAL A 342 -9.71 0.19 -40.82
CA VAL A 342 -9.93 -1.22 -40.41
C VAL A 342 -8.65 -2.07 -40.45
N GLU A 343 -7.70 -1.76 -41.33
CA GLU A 343 -6.50 -2.59 -41.55
C GLU A 343 -5.61 -2.74 -40.30
N PHE A 344 -5.57 -1.71 -39.45
CA PHE A 344 -4.73 -1.68 -38.23
C PHE A 344 -5.55 -1.78 -36.93
N CYS A 345 -6.70 -2.44 -36.98
CA CYS A 345 -7.45 -2.79 -35.77
C CYS A 345 -6.71 -3.89 -35.00
N GLU A 346 -6.32 -3.58 -33.76
CA GLU A 346 -5.83 -4.60 -32.84
C GLU A 346 -6.90 -4.92 -31.79
N VAL A 347 -6.93 -6.19 -31.42
CA VAL A 347 -7.82 -6.69 -30.37
C VAL A 347 -7.32 -6.14 -29.04
N CYS A 348 -8.23 -5.57 -28.24
CA CYS A 348 -7.87 -5.13 -26.90
C CYS A 348 -7.34 -6.32 -26.09
N GLU A 349 -6.15 -6.14 -25.51
CA GLU A 349 -5.56 -7.17 -24.66
C GLU A 349 -6.44 -7.46 -23.45
N ALA A 350 -6.25 -8.64 -22.86
CA ALA A 350 -7.02 -9.06 -21.71
C ALA A 350 -6.85 -8.04 -20.56
N GLY A 351 -7.97 -7.51 -20.05
CA GLY A 351 -7.98 -6.47 -19.01
C GLY A 351 -8.34 -5.10 -19.55
N SER A 352 -8.50 -4.97 -20.86
CA SER A 352 -8.99 -3.78 -21.53
C SER A 352 -10.20 -4.11 -22.40
N PHE A 353 -11.10 -3.14 -22.56
CA PHE A 353 -12.26 -3.24 -23.44
C PHE A 353 -12.32 -2.05 -24.40
N SER A 354 -13.00 -2.24 -25.54
CA SER A 354 -13.44 -1.14 -26.37
C SER A 354 -14.85 -1.43 -26.90
N PRO A 355 -15.80 -0.47 -26.82
CA PRO A 355 -17.08 -0.61 -27.51
C PRO A 355 -16.94 -0.60 -29.04
N GLY A 356 -15.74 -0.36 -29.58
CA GLY A 356 -15.45 -0.23 -31.01
C GLY A 356 -15.91 1.12 -31.56
N TYR A 357 -15.58 1.39 -32.82
CA TYR A 357 -16.01 2.57 -33.58
C TYR A 357 -15.56 3.91 -32.98
N GLY A 358 -14.25 4.15 -32.90
CA GLY A 358 -13.74 5.44 -32.42
C GLY A 358 -13.17 5.46 -31.01
N PHE A 359 -13.22 4.33 -30.30
CA PHE A 359 -12.86 4.25 -28.88
C PHE A 359 -11.59 3.43 -28.69
N ALA A 360 -10.62 4.01 -27.96
CA ALA A 360 -9.42 3.32 -27.54
C ALA A 360 -9.74 2.13 -26.61
N CYS A 361 -8.78 1.22 -26.47
CA CYS A 361 -8.84 0.19 -25.43
C CYS A 361 -8.68 0.85 -24.05
N GLU A 362 -9.74 0.79 -23.24
CA GLU A 362 -9.80 1.31 -21.87
C GLU A 362 -9.80 0.16 -20.86
N PRO A 363 -9.32 0.35 -19.62
CA PRO A 363 -9.27 -0.72 -18.63
C PRO A 363 -10.67 -1.21 -18.24
N THR A 364 -10.82 -2.52 -18.06
CA THR A 364 -12.07 -3.11 -17.54
C THR A 364 -12.26 -2.82 -16.05
N THR A 365 -13.51 -2.87 -15.59
CA THR A 365 -13.90 -2.71 -14.19
C THR A 365 -14.44 -4.02 -13.63
N CYS A 366 -13.76 -5.13 -13.90
CA CYS A 366 -14.14 -6.43 -13.36
C CYS A 366 -14.17 -6.41 -11.82
N LEU A 367 -15.14 -7.10 -11.22
CA LEU A 367 -15.18 -7.28 -9.78
C LEU A 367 -13.96 -8.12 -9.32
N PRO A 368 -13.49 -7.97 -8.07
CA PRO A 368 -12.48 -8.86 -7.51
C PRO A 368 -12.90 -10.34 -7.65
N GLY A 369 -11.96 -11.19 -8.04
CA GLY A 369 -12.21 -12.59 -8.40
C GLY A 369 -12.53 -12.82 -9.89
N TYR A 370 -12.63 -11.77 -10.69
CA TYR A 370 -12.95 -11.84 -12.11
C TYR A 370 -11.90 -11.12 -12.97
N ALA A 371 -11.66 -11.63 -14.17
CA ALA A 371 -10.81 -11.01 -15.18
C ALA A 371 -11.49 -11.07 -16.56
N SER A 372 -11.37 -10.01 -17.35
CA SER A 372 -11.89 -9.98 -18.72
C SER A 372 -10.93 -10.68 -19.68
N PRO A 373 -11.43 -11.45 -20.67
CA PRO A 373 -10.62 -12.02 -21.74
C PRO A 373 -10.07 -10.91 -22.66
N SER A 374 -9.22 -11.29 -23.62
CA SER A 374 -8.95 -10.42 -24.76
C SER A 374 -10.22 -10.23 -25.60
N ASN A 375 -10.28 -9.13 -26.37
CA ASN A 375 -11.43 -8.78 -27.21
C ASN A 375 -12.69 -8.37 -26.43
N ALA A 376 -12.53 -7.78 -25.24
CA ALA A 376 -13.68 -7.38 -24.44
C ALA A 376 -14.40 -6.16 -25.07
N SER A 377 -15.70 -6.27 -25.28
CA SER A 377 -16.55 -5.23 -25.88
C SER A 377 -17.21 -4.32 -24.84
N HIS A 378 -17.22 -4.73 -23.57
CA HIS A 378 -17.85 -4.02 -22.46
C HIS A 378 -16.95 -3.98 -21.23
N THR A 379 -17.17 -2.98 -20.37
CA THR A 379 -16.33 -2.70 -19.21
C THR A 379 -16.37 -3.79 -18.12
N ASP A 380 -17.47 -4.54 -18.01
CA ASP A 380 -17.73 -5.49 -16.92
C ASP A 380 -18.52 -6.77 -17.33
N GLN A 381 -19.20 -6.79 -18.47
CA GLN A 381 -20.14 -7.88 -18.83
C GLN A 381 -19.45 -9.17 -19.27
N GLU A 382 -18.21 -9.07 -19.74
CA GLU A 382 -17.42 -10.20 -20.25
C GLU A 382 -16.34 -10.63 -19.27
N CYS A 383 -16.43 -10.19 -18.01
CA CYS A 383 -15.54 -10.64 -16.94
C CYS A 383 -15.83 -12.10 -16.59
N ALA A 384 -14.82 -12.95 -16.76
CA ALA A 384 -14.87 -14.36 -16.37
C ALA A 384 -14.30 -14.53 -14.96
N ILE A 385 -14.91 -15.41 -14.17
CA ILE A 385 -14.41 -15.76 -12.84
C ILE A 385 -13.05 -16.47 -12.96
N CYS A 386 -12.10 -16.14 -12.09
CA CYS A 386 -10.84 -16.84 -12.03
C CYS A 386 -11.05 -18.28 -11.53
N ALA A 387 -10.53 -19.26 -12.27
CA ALA A 387 -10.62 -20.66 -11.91
C ALA A 387 -9.95 -20.95 -10.56
N ALA A 388 -10.33 -22.05 -9.90
CA ALA A 388 -9.68 -22.48 -8.66
C ALA A 388 -8.15 -22.57 -8.83
N GLY A 389 -7.41 -22.04 -7.84
CA GLY A 389 -5.95 -21.88 -7.94
C GLY A 389 -5.47 -20.53 -8.50
N TRP A 390 -6.40 -19.64 -8.90
CA TRP A 390 -6.09 -18.33 -9.48
C TRP A 390 -6.87 -17.21 -8.80
N PHE A 391 -6.28 -16.02 -8.69
CA PHE A 391 -6.92 -14.83 -8.13
C PHE A 391 -6.84 -13.62 -9.07
N SER A 392 -7.75 -12.66 -8.89
CA SER A 392 -7.60 -11.32 -9.43
C SER A 392 -8.13 -10.27 -8.45
N PRO A 393 -7.40 -9.18 -8.17
CA PRO A 393 -7.92 -8.08 -7.36
C PRO A 393 -9.06 -7.29 -8.05
N GLY A 394 -9.41 -7.63 -9.29
CA GLY A 394 -10.40 -6.92 -10.10
C GLY A 394 -9.80 -5.79 -10.93
N GLY A 395 -10.66 -5.06 -11.65
CA GLY A 395 -10.25 -4.06 -12.63
C GLY A 395 -9.66 -4.70 -13.89
N ALA A 396 -8.54 -4.15 -14.36
CA ALA A 396 -7.79 -4.64 -15.52
C ALA A 396 -6.87 -5.85 -15.23
N ALA A 397 -6.76 -6.27 -13.97
CA ALA A 397 -5.84 -7.32 -13.57
C ALA A 397 -6.31 -8.71 -14.06
N GLN A 398 -5.40 -9.41 -14.73
CA GLN A 398 -5.62 -10.79 -15.18
C GLN A 398 -5.50 -11.79 -14.02
N CYS A 399 -6.14 -12.95 -14.19
CA CYS A 399 -6.02 -14.04 -13.23
C CYS A 399 -4.54 -14.44 -13.08
N ALA A 400 -4.04 -14.39 -11.85
CA ALA A 400 -2.69 -14.79 -11.47
C ALA A 400 -2.74 -15.96 -10.49
N GLU A 401 -1.66 -16.73 -10.38
CA GLU A 401 -1.60 -17.87 -9.47
C GLU A 401 -1.69 -17.44 -8.00
N VAL A 402 -2.54 -18.12 -7.22
CA VAL A 402 -2.57 -17.98 -5.76
C VAL A 402 -1.35 -18.64 -5.12
N VAL A 403 -1.00 -18.17 -3.93
CA VAL A 403 0.08 -18.72 -3.11
C VAL A 403 -0.51 -19.25 -1.82
N CYS A 404 -1.15 -20.42 -1.90
CA CYS A 404 -1.67 -21.10 -0.71
C CYS A 404 -0.60 -21.95 -0.03
N LEU A 405 -0.67 -22.05 1.29
CA LEU A 405 0.15 -22.99 2.06
C LEU A 405 -0.28 -24.44 1.76
N PRO A 406 0.62 -25.44 1.91
CA PRO A 406 0.23 -26.85 1.80
C PRO A 406 -0.96 -27.17 2.73
N GLY A 407 -1.93 -27.93 2.23
CA GLY A 407 -3.20 -28.20 2.90
C GLY A 407 -4.32 -27.19 2.62
N TYR A 408 -4.04 -26.11 1.90
CA TYR A 408 -5.01 -25.08 1.53
C TYR A 408 -5.05 -24.88 0.01
N ALA A 409 -6.24 -24.60 -0.52
CA ALA A 409 -6.46 -24.27 -1.92
C ALA A 409 -7.44 -23.11 -2.05
N ALA A 410 -7.23 -22.25 -3.04
CA ALA A 410 -8.17 -21.20 -3.38
C ALA A 410 -9.33 -21.77 -4.21
N THR A 411 -10.56 -21.39 -3.84
CA THR A 411 -11.75 -21.70 -4.62
C THR A 411 -11.86 -20.79 -5.84
N GLU A 412 -12.80 -21.09 -6.74
CA GLU A 412 -13.14 -20.21 -7.87
C GLU A 412 -13.49 -18.79 -7.37
N GLY A 413 -12.98 -17.76 -8.04
CA GLY A 413 -13.26 -16.36 -7.72
C GLY A 413 -12.42 -15.76 -6.58
N ALA A 414 -11.21 -16.26 -6.32
CA ALA A 414 -10.32 -15.66 -5.33
C ALA A 414 -9.95 -14.20 -5.72
N SER A 415 -10.05 -13.30 -4.76
CA SER A 415 -9.76 -11.88 -4.91
C SER A 415 -8.37 -11.48 -4.37
N HIS A 416 -7.83 -12.26 -3.44
CA HIS A 416 -6.55 -12.03 -2.77
C HIS A 416 -5.58 -13.20 -2.99
N GLN A 417 -4.30 -12.87 -3.19
CA GLN A 417 -3.25 -13.84 -3.52
C GLN A 417 -3.00 -14.91 -2.43
N MET A 418 -3.20 -14.57 -1.15
CA MET A 418 -2.89 -15.43 0.00
C MET A 418 -4.03 -15.58 1.01
N GLU A 419 -5.00 -14.65 1.02
CA GLU A 419 -6.05 -14.63 2.06
C GLU A 419 -7.26 -15.51 1.71
N ASP A 420 -7.52 -15.72 0.41
CA ASP A 420 -8.66 -16.51 -0.08
C ASP A 420 -8.35 -18.02 -0.22
N CYS A 421 -7.41 -18.50 0.61
CA CYS A 421 -7.02 -19.90 0.67
C CYS A 421 -7.90 -20.65 1.68
N THR A 422 -8.67 -21.61 1.19
CA THR A 422 -9.55 -22.46 2.01
C THR A 422 -8.86 -23.78 2.36
N MET A 423 -9.02 -24.24 3.60
CA MET A 423 -8.46 -25.51 4.06
C MET A 423 -9.16 -26.68 3.35
N CYS A 424 -8.40 -27.63 2.81
CA CYS A 424 -8.97 -28.82 2.20
C CYS A 424 -9.75 -29.65 3.23
N SER A 425 -10.93 -30.14 2.84
CA SER A 425 -11.75 -31.01 3.69
C SER A 425 -11.08 -32.38 3.87
N GLY A 426 -11.36 -33.03 5.00
CA GLY A 426 -10.81 -34.35 5.30
C GLY A 426 -11.13 -35.36 4.20
N GLY A 427 -10.12 -36.13 3.78
CA GLY A 427 -10.18 -37.02 2.61
C GLY A 427 -9.60 -36.43 1.31
N SER A 428 -9.26 -35.13 1.30
CA SER A 428 -8.57 -34.45 0.21
C SER A 428 -7.30 -33.75 0.70
N TYR A 429 -6.33 -33.53 -0.18
CA TYR A 429 -5.04 -32.90 0.12
C TYR A 429 -4.64 -31.87 -0.95
N SER A 430 -3.79 -30.91 -0.59
CA SER A 430 -3.18 -29.97 -1.54
C SER A 430 -1.70 -29.77 -1.22
N LEU A 431 -0.84 -29.76 -2.25
CA LEU A 431 0.59 -29.49 -2.09
C LEU A 431 0.87 -27.99 -1.84
N GLY A 432 -0.15 -27.14 -1.90
CA GLY A 432 -0.03 -25.69 -1.82
C GLY A 432 0.15 -25.03 -3.20
N GLY A 433 0.36 -23.70 -3.20
CA GLY A 433 0.38 -22.88 -4.40
C GLY A 433 -1.00 -22.82 -5.06
N SER A 434 -1.04 -23.07 -6.38
CA SER A 434 -2.25 -23.12 -7.20
C SER A 434 -2.89 -24.52 -7.26
N THR A 435 -2.37 -25.50 -6.52
CA THR A 435 -2.92 -26.87 -6.57
C THR A 435 -4.28 -26.96 -5.85
N PRO A 436 -5.35 -27.38 -6.54
CA PRO A 436 -6.66 -27.55 -5.92
C PRO A 436 -6.63 -28.68 -4.88
N CYS A 437 -7.66 -28.78 -4.04
CA CYS A 437 -7.82 -29.94 -3.17
C CYS A 437 -8.06 -31.20 -4.02
N ILE A 438 -7.10 -32.13 -3.99
CA ILE A 438 -7.10 -33.39 -4.74
C ILE A 438 -7.45 -34.51 -3.78
N GLY A 439 -8.29 -35.46 -4.21
CA GLY A 439 -8.66 -36.63 -3.42
C GLY A 439 -8.97 -37.84 -4.32
N PRO A 440 -9.05 -39.05 -3.74
CA PRO A 440 -8.97 -39.35 -2.30
C PRO A 440 -7.53 -39.43 -1.78
N THR A 441 -7.35 -39.23 -0.46
CA THR A 441 -6.11 -39.60 0.25
C THR A 441 -5.95 -41.12 0.35
N THR A 442 -4.73 -41.59 0.58
CA THR A 442 -4.36 -43.00 0.63
C THR A 442 -3.91 -43.43 2.03
N CYS A 443 -4.64 -43.03 3.08
CA CYS A 443 -4.29 -43.37 4.46
C CYS A 443 -4.38 -44.88 4.73
N GLU A 444 -3.49 -45.42 5.56
CA GLU A 444 -3.59 -46.81 5.99
C GLU A 444 -4.79 -47.03 6.95
N PRO A 445 -5.34 -48.25 7.04
CA PRO A 445 -6.37 -48.56 8.04
C PRO A 445 -5.91 -48.21 9.46
N GLY A 446 -6.80 -47.61 10.25
CA GLY A 446 -6.46 -47.00 11.54
C GLY A 446 -6.09 -45.52 11.46
N PHE A 447 -5.82 -44.99 10.27
CA PHE A 447 -5.51 -43.59 10.03
C PHE A 447 -6.61 -42.91 9.19
N THR A 448 -6.77 -41.61 9.40
CA THR A 448 -7.69 -40.75 8.66
C THR A 448 -6.93 -39.59 8.03
N SER A 449 -7.48 -39.02 6.96
CA SER A 449 -7.00 -37.75 6.42
C SER A 449 -7.70 -36.60 7.15
N PRO A 450 -6.98 -35.88 8.04
CA PRO A 450 -7.53 -34.71 8.70
C PRO A 450 -7.75 -33.58 7.68
N PRO A 451 -8.65 -32.62 7.96
CA PRO A 451 -8.71 -31.39 7.20
C PRO A 451 -7.34 -30.71 7.13
N GLY A 452 -6.97 -30.18 5.97
CA GLY A 452 -5.67 -29.54 5.76
C GLY A 452 -4.52 -30.50 5.44
N ALA A 453 -4.80 -31.71 4.94
CA ALA A 453 -3.76 -32.62 4.50
C ALA A 453 -2.90 -32.00 3.38
N SER A 454 -1.57 -32.01 3.56
CA SER A 454 -0.62 -31.47 2.58
C SER A 454 -0.15 -32.51 1.55
N THR A 455 -0.37 -33.79 1.82
CA THR A 455 0.05 -34.92 0.99
C THR A 455 -0.99 -36.04 1.00
N ALA A 456 -0.88 -36.98 0.07
CA ALA A 456 -1.81 -38.11 -0.04
C ALA A 456 -1.73 -39.10 1.13
N ASN A 457 -0.57 -39.25 1.78
CA ASN A 457 -0.29 -40.31 2.75
C ASN A 457 0.46 -39.85 4.02
N GLU A 458 1.35 -38.88 3.96
CA GLU A 458 2.16 -38.45 5.12
C GLU A 458 1.37 -37.56 6.09
N SER A 459 0.27 -36.96 5.61
CA SER A 459 -0.62 -36.12 6.42
C SER A 459 -1.67 -36.91 7.20
N CYS A 460 -1.64 -38.24 7.14
CA CYS A 460 -2.62 -39.09 7.80
C CYS A 460 -2.44 -39.08 9.32
N ALA A 461 -3.53 -38.86 10.05
CA ALA A 461 -3.57 -38.86 11.50
C ALA A 461 -4.18 -40.16 12.03
N ILE A 462 -3.61 -40.71 13.10
CA ILE A 462 -4.15 -41.90 13.76
C ILE A 462 -5.53 -41.58 14.38
N CYS A 463 -6.50 -42.48 14.24
CA CYS A 463 -7.78 -42.33 14.92
C CYS A 463 -7.61 -42.50 16.42
N ALA A 464 -8.14 -41.54 17.19
CA ALA A 464 -8.10 -41.58 18.65
C ALA A 464 -8.86 -42.79 19.19
N ALA A 465 -8.45 -43.28 20.36
CA ALA A 465 -9.10 -44.38 21.04
C ALA A 465 -10.59 -44.09 21.23
N GLY A 466 -11.44 -45.02 20.82
CA GLY A 466 -12.90 -44.84 20.71
C GLY A 466 -13.41 -44.79 19.26
N THR A 467 -12.50 -44.57 18.31
CA THR A 467 -12.83 -44.42 16.89
C THR A 467 -11.97 -45.31 16.00
N PHE A 468 -12.49 -45.69 14.84
CA PHE A 468 -11.83 -46.52 13.83
C PHE A 468 -11.89 -45.87 12.45
N SER A 469 -10.92 -46.22 11.59
CA SER A 469 -10.94 -45.87 10.17
C SER A 469 -10.54 -47.07 9.33
N ILE A 470 -11.24 -47.28 8.22
CA ILE A 470 -10.87 -48.31 7.22
C ILE A 470 -9.71 -47.85 6.30
N GLY A 471 -9.18 -46.63 6.51
CA GLY A 471 -8.14 -46.01 5.68
C GLY A 471 -8.70 -45.20 4.52
N GLN A 472 -7.84 -44.86 3.55
CA GLN A 472 -8.13 -44.04 2.37
C GLN A 472 -8.56 -42.60 2.72
N ASP A 473 -9.75 -42.18 2.28
CA ASP A 473 -10.40 -40.90 2.57
C ASP A 473 -11.39 -40.99 3.74
N ALA A 474 -11.51 -42.16 4.38
CA ALA A 474 -12.45 -42.37 5.47
C ALA A 474 -12.08 -41.52 6.70
N GLN A 475 -13.09 -40.82 7.21
CA GLN A 475 -13.02 -40.14 8.50
C GLN A 475 -13.12 -41.14 9.65
N CYS A 476 -12.54 -40.80 10.81
CA CYS A 476 -12.69 -41.62 12.00
C CYS A 476 -14.18 -41.76 12.37
N ARG A 477 -14.64 -42.99 12.55
CA ARG A 477 -16.00 -43.35 12.95
C ARG A 477 -15.98 -44.00 14.32
N SER A 478 -17.05 -43.86 15.09
CA SER A 478 -17.18 -44.51 16.40
C SER A 478 -16.97 -46.02 16.32
N ALA A 479 -16.04 -46.57 17.11
CA ALA A 479 -15.93 -48.00 17.33
C ALA A 479 -17.14 -48.50 18.14
N THR A 480 -17.41 -49.80 18.09
CA THR A 480 -18.48 -50.45 18.83
C THR A 480 -17.92 -51.62 19.62
N CYS A 481 -17.31 -51.33 20.77
CA CYS A 481 -16.79 -52.33 21.69
C CYS A 481 -17.86 -52.79 22.68
N GLU A 482 -17.76 -54.04 23.13
CA GLU A 482 -18.61 -54.55 24.21
C GLU A 482 -18.20 -53.91 25.56
N PRO A 483 -19.11 -53.76 26.53
CA PRO A 483 -18.74 -53.30 27.87
C PRO A 483 -17.60 -54.12 28.47
N GLY A 484 -16.62 -53.44 29.07
CA GLY A 484 -15.38 -54.05 29.57
C GLY A 484 -14.27 -54.13 28.52
N PHE A 485 -14.56 -53.81 27.26
CA PHE A 485 -13.59 -53.69 26.18
C PHE A 485 -13.56 -52.24 25.64
N GLY A 486 -12.36 -51.72 25.41
CA GLY A 486 -12.16 -50.40 24.81
C GLY A 486 -11.37 -50.53 23.51
N SER A 487 -11.66 -49.68 22.53
CA SER A 487 -10.87 -49.62 21.30
C SER A 487 -9.58 -48.85 21.52
N LEU A 488 -8.48 -49.37 21.00
CA LEU A 488 -7.18 -48.70 20.98
C LEU A 488 -7.11 -47.56 19.95
N GLU A 489 -6.11 -46.68 20.10
CA GLU A 489 -5.72 -45.77 19.01
C GLU A 489 -5.34 -46.57 17.76
N GLY A 490 -5.77 -46.10 16.59
CA GLY A 490 -5.48 -46.76 15.33
C GLY A 490 -6.36 -47.98 15.03
N ALA A 491 -7.58 -48.04 15.59
CA ALA A 491 -8.51 -49.11 15.27
C ALA A 491 -8.83 -49.12 13.77
N TRP A 492 -8.67 -50.28 13.12
CA TRP A 492 -8.89 -50.45 11.68
C TRP A 492 -10.27 -51.02 11.34
N SER A 493 -11.07 -51.39 12.36
CA SER A 493 -12.44 -51.86 12.20
C SER A 493 -13.29 -51.51 13.43
N ALA A 494 -14.61 -51.50 13.27
CA ALA A 494 -15.55 -51.14 14.33
C ALA A 494 -15.46 -52.05 15.58
N THR A 495 -15.06 -53.31 15.41
CA THR A 495 -15.07 -54.33 16.48
C THR A 495 -13.75 -55.08 16.63
N GLY A 496 -12.92 -55.18 15.58
CA GLY A 496 -11.71 -56.01 15.58
C GLY A 496 -10.52 -55.44 16.33
N SER A 497 -10.64 -54.24 16.89
CA SER A 497 -9.58 -53.55 17.65
C SER A 497 -9.95 -53.27 19.12
N CYS A 498 -11.00 -53.93 19.62
CA CYS A 498 -11.43 -53.82 21.01
C CYS A 498 -10.57 -54.74 21.91
N MET A 499 -9.95 -54.17 22.95
CA MET A 499 -9.18 -54.90 23.95
C MET A 499 -9.85 -54.84 25.32
N MET A 500 -9.70 -55.89 26.12
CA MET A 500 -10.22 -55.93 27.49
C MET A 500 -9.47 -54.92 28.37
N CYS A 501 -10.20 -54.13 29.15
CA CYS A 501 -9.58 -53.16 30.05
C CYS A 501 -8.88 -53.84 31.22
N ASN A 502 -7.63 -53.47 31.49
CA ASN A 502 -6.85 -54.01 32.60
C ASN A 502 -7.40 -53.54 33.96
N ALA A 503 -6.98 -54.20 35.03
CA ALA A 503 -7.27 -53.76 36.40
C ALA A 503 -6.90 -52.28 36.59
N GLY A 504 -7.75 -51.54 37.30
CA GLY A 504 -7.66 -50.08 37.41
C GLY A 504 -8.34 -49.30 36.28
N PHE A 505 -8.84 -49.95 35.23
CA PHE A 505 -9.52 -49.30 34.11
C PHE A 505 -10.88 -49.95 33.81
N PHE A 506 -11.82 -49.17 33.31
CA PHE A 506 -13.16 -49.61 32.93
C PHE A 506 -13.53 -49.10 31.53
N SER A 507 -14.48 -49.76 30.87
CA SER A 507 -15.13 -49.23 29.68
C SER A 507 -16.62 -49.57 29.73
N PRO A 508 -17.54 -48.60 29.59
CA PRO A 508 -18.96 -48.88 29.44
C PRO A 508 -19.30 -49.54 28.07
N GLY A 509 -18.31 -49.72 27.19
CA GLY A 509 -18.48 -50.21 25.82
C GLY A 509 -18.73 -49.07 24.84
N ALA A 510 -19.22 -49.41 23.65
CA ALA A 510 -19.41 -48.54 22.51
C ALA A 510 -18.10 -47.89 22.02
N ASP A 511 -18.07 -46.57 21.93
CA ASP A 511 -16.98 -45.74 21.41
C ASP A 511 -16.03 -45.27 22.52
N GLN A 512 -16.10 -45.87 23.69
CA GLN A 512 -15.28 -45.45 24.83
C GLN A 512 -13.97 -46.26 24.90
N PRO A 513 -12.82 -45.60 25.09
CA PRO A 513 -11.57 -46.29 25.38
C PRO A 513 -11.61 -46.88 26.80
N CYS A 514 -10.56 -47.60 27.20
CA CYS A 514 -10.38 -47.98 28.59
C CYS A 514 -10.07 -46.75 29.44
N LEU A 515 -11.07 -46.28 30.19
CA LEU A 515 -11.03 -45.12 31.07
C LEU A 515 -10.50 -45.54 32.45
N PRO A 516 -9.77 -44.66 33.17
CA PRO A 516 -9.30 -44.96 34.52
C PRO A 516 -10.48 -45.13 35.48
N ALA A 517 -10.41 -46.13 36.37
CA ALA A 517 -11.36 -46.30 37.46
C ALA A 517 -11.28 -45.11 38.44
N GLU A 518 -12.38 -44.80 39.11
CA GLU A 518 -12.50 -43.65 40.03
C GLU A 518 -12.53 -44.11 41.49
N CYS A 519 -11.67 -45.07 41.84
CA CYS A 519 -11.68 -45.61 43.20
C CYS A 519 -11.31 -44.52 44.23
N ALA A 520 -12.03 -44.48 45.35
CA ALA A 520 -11.66 -43.58 46.44
C ALA A 520 -10.28 -43.96 47.01
N PRO A 521 -9.51 -43.01 47.58
CA PRO A 521 -8.31 -43.33 48.35
C PRO A 521 -8.62 -44.42 49.40
N GLY A 522 -7.73 -45.40 49.51
CA GLY A 522 -7.94 -46.61 50.31
C GLY A 522 -8.68 -47.74 49.58
N SER A 523 -9.07 -47.55 48.32
CA SER A 523 -9.73 -48.55 47.48
C SER A 523 -9.05 -48.67 46.10
N GLY A 524 -9.05 -49.87 45.52
CA GLY A 524 -8.51 -50.14 44.19
C GLY A 524 -9.36 -51.15 43.40
N SER A 525 -9.23 -51.14 42.06
CA SER A 525 -9.97 -52.06 41.18
C SER A 525 -9.08 -53.19 40.68
N ASN A 526 -9.12 -54.34 41.35
CA ASN A 526 -8.34 -55.53 40.96
C ASN A 526 -9.03 -56.38 39.86
N VAL A 527 -10.14 -55.91 39.30
CA VAL A 527 -10.92 -56.62 38.28
C VAL A 527 -10.58 -56.09 36.88
N SER A 528 -10.23 -56.99 35.96
CA SER A 528 -10.12 -56.70 34.52
C SER A 528 -11.49 -56.76 33.84
N GLY A 529 -11.73 -55.88 32.86
CA GLY A 529 -13.00 -55.81 32.13
C GLY A 529 -14.10 -55.09 32.90
N ALA A 530 -13.75 -54.16 33.79
CA ALA A 530 -14.73 -53.38 34.53
C ALA A 530 -15.63 -52.58 33.55
N THR A 531 -16.93 -52.57 33.81
CA THR A 531 -17.92 -51.89 32.95
C THR A 531 -18.34 -50.53 33.49
N ASN A 532 -17.93 -50.17 34.71
CA ASN A 532 -18.28 -48.95 35.42
C ASN A 532 -17.10 -48.45 36.25
N ALA A 533 -16.89 -47.13 36.28
CA ALA A 533 -15.87 -46.39 37.02
C ALA A 533 -15.71 -46.79 38.50
N LEU A 534 -16.81 -47.15 39.16
CA LEU A 534 -16.84 -47.46 40.60
C LEU A 534 -17.20 -48.92 40.91
N GLY A 535 -17.76 -49.64 39.93
CA GLY A 535 -18.37 -50.95 40.15
C GLY A 535 -17.39 -52.05 40.54
N SER A 536 -16.10 -51.85 40.26
CA SER A 536 -15.01 -52.78 40.54
C SER A 536 -14.07 -52.34 41.67
N CYS A 537 -14.34 -51.19 42.31
CA CYS A 537 -13.52 -50.67 43.40
C CYS A 537 -13.78 -51.41 44.71
N ALA A 538 -12.72 -51.96 45.32
CA ALA A 538 -12.77 -52.62 46.61
C ALA A 538 -11.81 -51.95 47.60
N ILE A 539 -12.20 -51.88 48.88
CA ILE A 539 -11.32 -51.37 49.95
C ILE A 539 -10.10 -52.28 50.05
N CYS A 540 -8.91 -51.70 50.14
CA CYS A 540 -7.68 -52.47 50.32
C CYS A 540 -7.66 -53.11 51.71
N ASP A 541 -7.43 -54.42 51.75
CA ASP A 541 -7.32 -55.15 53.02
C ASP A 541 -6.14 -54.62 53.86
N SER A 542 -6.18 -54.88 55.17
CA SER A 542 -5.10 -54.51 56.08
C SER A 542 -3.75 -55.04 55.58
N GLY A 543 -2.73 -54.18 55.49
CA GLY A 543 -1.43 -54.53 54.89
C GLY A 543 -1.29 -54.10 53.42
N LEU A 544 -2.37 -53.60 52.82
CA LEU A 544 -2.39 -53.04 51.47
C LEU A 544 -2.86 -51.58 51.51
N TYR A 545 -2.39 -50.76 50.58
CA TYR A 545 -2.83 -49.38 50.36
C TYR A 545 -3.15 -49.11 48.89
N SER A 546 -3.97 -48.09 48.63
CA SER A 546 -4.10 -47.48 47.31
C SER A 546 -4.36 -45.98 47.45
N PRO A 547 -3.68 -45.11 46.69
CA PRO A 547 -3.99 -43.68 46.66
C PRO A 547 -5.35 -43.37 46.01
N GLY A 548 -6.06 -44.38 45.47
CA GLY A 548 -7.30 -44.23 44.71
C GLY A 548 -7.06 -44.09 43.21
N GLY A 549 -8.13 -43.84 42.46
CA GLY A 549 -8.12 -43.78 41.00
C GLY A 549 -7.94 -45.16 40.35
N SER A 550 -7.06 -45.22 39.34
CA SER A 550 -6.73 -46.45 38.61
C SER A 550 -5.71 -47.34 39.32
N GLU A 551 -5.23 -46.95 40.50
CA GLU A 551 -4.20 -47.70 41.22
C GLU A 551 -4.82 -48.91 41.94
N VAL A 552 -4.26 -50.09 41.65
CA VAL A 552 -4.59 -51.35 42.35
C VAL A 552 -4.04 -51.34 43.78
N CYS A 553 -4.61 -52.17 44.66
CA CYS A 553 -4.12 -52.30 46.04
C CYS A 553 -2.69 -52.87 46.08
N LYS A 554 -1.76 -52.14 46.71
CA LYS A 554 -0.33 -52.47 46.81
C LYS A 554 0.10 -52.68 48.28
N PRO A 555 1.14 -53.47 48.57
CA PRO A 555 1.62 -53.65 49.95
C PRO A 555 2.03 -52.34 50.65
N THR A 556 1.67 -52.19 51.93
CA THR A 556 2.18 -51.11 52.79
C THR A 556 3.65 -51.33 53.15
N ALA A 557 4.33 -50.27 53.59
CA ALA A 557 5.71 -50.28 54.05
C ALA A 557 5.79 -49.87 55.53
N CYS A 558 4.98 -50.50 56.39
CA CYS A 558 5.05 -50.24 57.83
C CYS A 558 6.41 -50.63 58.42
N LEU A 559 6.92 -49.87 59.37
CA LEU A 559 8.13 -50.27 60.10
C LEU A 559 7.84 -51.52 60.96
N PRO A 560 8.87 -52.33 61.29
CA PRO A 560 8.72 -53.42 62.27
C PRO A 560 8.13 -52.89 63.58
N GLY A 561 7.19 -53.62 64.16
CA GLY A 561 6.39 -53.21 65.32
C GLY A 561 5.13 -52.42 64.98
N TYR A 562 4.87 -52.14 63.71
CA TYR A 562 3.69 -51.41 63.25
C TYR A 562 2.88 -52.21 62.21
N ALA A 563 1.58 -51.93 62.13
CA ALA A 563 0.67 -52.49 61.13
C ALA A 563 -0.31 -51.43 60.60
N SER A 564 -0.71 -51.56 59.33
CA SER A 564 -1.67 -50.66 58.67
C SER A 564 -3.12 -51.18 58.83
N PRO A 565 -4.10 -50.28 59.00
CA PRO A 565 -5.51 -50.65 59.00
C PRO A 565 -5.98 -51.02 57.58
N SER A 566 -7.18 -51.59 57.47
CA SER A 566 -7.87 -51.68 56.17
C SER A 566 -8.21 -50.29 55.64
N GLY A 567 -8.16 -50.14 54.31
CA GLY A 567 -8.42 -48.87 53.64
C GLY A 567 -7.28 -47.85 53.75
N ALA A 568 -6.04 -48.32 53.95
CA ALA A 568 -4.90 -47.43 53.94
C ALA A 568 -4.78 -46.73 52.57
N ASP A 569 -4.64 -45.41 52.55
CA ASP A 569 -4.51 -44.62 51.32
C ASP A 569 -3.06 -44.18 51.03
N VAL A 570 -2.17 -44.44 51.99
CA VAL A 570 -0.75 -44.09 51.94
C VAL A 570 0.10 -45.30 52.35
N ILE A 571 1.32 -45.33 51.82
CA ILE A 571 2.20 -46.50 51.95
C ILE A 571 2.63 -46.81 53.40
N ASP A 572 2.86 -45.80 54.24
CA ASP A 572 3.51 -45.96 55.56
C ASP A 572 2.97 -45.04 56.67
N LYS A 573 2.32 -43.91 56.33
CA LYS A 573 1.90 -42.90 57.33
C LYS A 573 0.66 -43.26 58.16
N GLN A 574 -0.01 -44.37 57.82
CA GLN A 574 -1.19 -44.87 58.54
C GLN A 574 -0.87 -46.16 59.33
N CYS A 575 0.42 -46.43 59.58
CA CYS A 575 0.85 -47.55 60.39
C CYS A 575 0.74 -47.23 61.89
N SER A 576 0.15 -48.14 62.66
CA SER A 576 -0.04 -48.01 64.12
C SER A 576 0.79 -49.07 64.87
N PRO A 577 1.37 -48.75 66.05
CA PRO A 577 2.18 -49.70 66.78
C PRO A 577 1.34 -50.85 67.34
N CYS A 578 1.90 -52.05 67.36
CA CYS A 578 1.24 -53.20 67.98
C CYS A 578 1.20 -53.04 69.51
N GLY A 579 0.01 -53.17 70.10
CA GLY A 579 -0.20 -53.05 71.55
C GLY A 579 0.58 -54.10 72.37
N PRO A 580 0.61 -53.96 73.71
CA PRO A 580 1.31 -54.91 74.58
C PRO A 580 0.84 -56.35 74.34
N GLY A 581 1.78 -57.28 74.30
CA GLY A 581 1.50 -58.69 73.98
C GLY A 581 1.33 -59.00 72.49
N ALA A 582 1.58 -58.05 71.57
CA ALA A 582 1.53 -58.27 70.12
C ALA A 582 2.75 -57.70 69.37
N PHE A 583 3.13 -58.30 68.25
CA PHE A 583 4.26 -57.93 67.40
C PHE A 583 3.89 -57.83 65.91
N SER A 584 4.70 -57.12 65.13
CA SER A 584 4.65 -57.11 63.65
C SER A 584 6.06 -57.05 63.06
N THR A 585 6.31 -57.78 61.98
CA THR A 585 7.57 -57.76 61.22
C THR A 585 7.68 -56.57 60.26
N GLY A 586 6.61 -55.77 60.10
CA GLY A 586 6.56 -54.61 59.21
C GLY A 586 6.11 -54.95 57.78
N GLY A 587 6.13 -53.97 56.89
CA GLY A 587 5.62 -54.08 55.53
C GLY A 587 4.09 -54.18 55.48
N SER A 588 3.60 -55.29 54.95
CA SER A 588 2.18 -55.65 54.90
C SER A 588 1.73 -56.52 56.09
N ASP A 589 2.66 -56.88 56.99
CA ASP A 589 2.33 -57.75 58.12
C ASP A 589 1.45 -57.05 59.16
N GLN A 590 0.54 -57.84 59.74
CA GLN A 590 -0.43 -57.42 60.75
C GLN A 590 0.02 -57.81 62.16
N CYS A 591 -0.47 -57.10 63.18
CA CYS A 591 -0.13 -57.40 64.57
C CYS A 591 -0.59 -58.81 64.97
N ARG A 592 0.36 -59.64 65.44
CA ARG A 592 0.16 -61.02 65.90
C ARG A 592 0.57 -61.15 67.37
N HIS A 593 0.00 -62.09 68.10
CA HIS A 593 0.29 -62.29 69.52
C HIS A 593 1.73 -62.79 69.77
N VAL A 594 2.38 -62.22 70.80
CA VAL A 594 3.69 -62.66 71.33
C VAL A 594 3.50 -63.73 72.40
N THR A 595 4.49 -64.63 72.54
CA THR A 595 4.55 -65.61 73.63
C THR A 595 5.72 -65.31 74.59
N CYS A 596 5.46 -64.65 75.72
CA CYS A 596 6.47 -64.40 76.75
C CYS A 596 6.51 -65.49 77.85
N PRO A 597 7.68 -65.77 78.44
CA PRO A 597 7.77 -66.63 79.62
C PRO A 597 7.04 -66.03 80.82
N ARG A 598 6.66 -66.87 81.79
CA ARG A 598 6.05 -66.42 83.05
C ARG A 598 6.93 -65.39 83.75
N GLY A 599 6.29 -64.36 84.30
CA GLY A 599 6.98 -63.23 84.92
C GLY A 599 7.52 -62.19 83.94
N SER A 600 7.29 -62.34 82.64
CA SER A 600 7.67 -61.36 81.61
C SER A 600 6.48 -60.98 80.72
N ALA A 601 6.52 -59.79 80.13
CA ALA A 601 5.51 -59.31 79.19
C ALA A 601 6.15 -58.59 78.01
N SER A 602 5.49 -58.67 76.85
CA SER A 602 5.92 -57.93 75.67
C SER A 602 5.39 -56.50 75.74
N PRO A 603 6.25 -55.49 75.69
CA PRO A 603 5.87 -54.08 75.66
C PRO A 603 5.37 -53.64 74.27
N THR A 604 4.75 -52.45 74.18
CA THR A 604 4.20 -51.90 72.92
C THR A 604 5.26 -51.77 71.82
N GLY A 605 4.87 -52.04 70.57
CA GLY A 605 5.71 -51.90 69.38
C GLY A 605 6.78 -52.98 69.23
N ALA A 606 6.48 -54.20 69.67
CA ALA A 606 7.36 -55.34 69.48
C ALA A 606 7.53 -55.71 68.00
N SER A 607 8.76 -55.96 67.56
CA SER A 607 9.09 -56.24 66.15
C SER A 607 9.26 -57.73 65.82
N THR A 608 9.25 -58.62 66.82
CA THR A 608 9.52 -60.06 66.64
C THR A 608 8.62 -60.95 67.51
N GLU A 609 8.49 -62.22 67.12
CA GLU A 609 7.62 -63.22 67.79
C GLU A 609 8.06 -63.58 69.21
N ASN A 610 9.37 -63.54 69.46
CA ASN A 610 10.00 -63.65 70.78
C ASN A 610 10.37 -62.27 71.33
N ALA A 611 9.54 -61.25 71.04
CA ALA A 611 9.75 -59.85 71.38
C ALA A 611 10.46 -59.68 72.72
N GLU A 612 11.38 -58.72 72.84
CA GLU A 612 12.06 -58.27 74.08
C GLU A 612 11.19 -58.45 75.34
N CYS A 613 11.09 -59.68 75.86
CA CYS A 613 10.14 -60.02 76.89
C CYS A 613 10.76 -59.52 78.17
N MET A 614 10.27 -58.36 78.61
CA MET A 614 10.83 -57.72 79.78
C MET A 614 10.25 -58.39 81.02
N VAL A 615 11.12 -58.80 81.93
CA VAL A 615 10.72 -59.25 83.26
C VAL A 615 9.96 -58.10 83.93
N CYS A 616 8.82 -58.41 84.54
CA CYS A 616 8.03 -57.41 85.25
C CYS A 616 8.82 -56.81 86.42
N ALA A 617 8.60 -55.52 86.69
CA ALA A 617 9.26 -54.80 87.76
C ALA A 617 8.90 -55.36 89.16
N GLU A 618 9.72 -55.06 90.17
CA GLU A 618 9.36 -55.36 91.57
C GLU A 618 8.01 -54.71 91.90
N GLY A 619 7.11 -55.48 92.52
CA GLY A 619 5.72 -55.08 92.71
C GLY A 619 4.79 -55.45 91.54
N PHE A 620 5.27 -56.12 90.48
CA PHE A 620 4.47 -56.60 89.34
C PHE A 620 4.78 -58.06 88.98
N TYR A 621 3.77 -58.77 88.44
CA TYR A 621 3.88 -60.16 87.97
C TYR A 621 3.21 -60.38 86.61
N SER A 622 3.56 -61.45 85.91
CA SER A 622 2.91 -61.86 84.65
C SER A 622 2.69 -63.37 84.63
N THR A 623 1.54 -63.82 84.09
CA THR A 623 1.22 -65.25 83.97
C THR A 623 1.78 -65.89 82.70
N GLY A 624 2.51 -65.14 81.86
CA GLY A 624 3.13 -65.58 80.61
C GLY A 624 2.19 -65.47 79.39
N GLY A 625 2.69 -65.80 78.20
CA GLY A 625 1.98 -65.60 76.94
C GLY A 625 1.93 -64.14 76.51
N SER A 626 0.77 -63.66 76.07
CA SER A 626 0.54 -62.26 75.68
C SER A 626 0.03 -61.39 76.85
N THR A 627 0.20 -61.84 78.09
CA THR A 627 -0.30 -61.12 79.27
C THR A 627 0.65 -59.97 79.63
N GLN A 628 0.07 -58.80 79.92
CA GLN A 628 0.80 -57.63 80.41
C GLN A 628 1.26 -57.83 81.87
N CYS A 629 2.20 -57.01 82.34
CA CYS A 629 2.62 -57.00 83.74
C CYS A 629 1.51 -56.42 84.63
N ILE A 630 1.09 -57.19 85.63
CA ILE A 630 -0.02 -56.90 86.55
C ILE A 630 0.54 -56.51 87.91
N ALA A 631 0.00 -55.47 88.55
CA ALA A 631 0.42 -55.03 89.88
C ALA A 631 0.13 -56.09 90.96
N CYS A 632 1.06 -56.26 91.90
CA CYS A 632 0.89 -57.10 93.09
C CYS A 632 0.15 -56.37 94.21
N GLU A 633 -0.47 -57.14 95.10
CA GLU A 633 -1.18 -56.64 96.28
C GLU A 633 -0.50 -57.15 97.57
N CYS A 634 0.70 -56.64 97.87
CA CYS A 634 1.47 -57.08 99.05
C CYS A 634 1.14 -56.28 100.32
N ALA A 635 1.30 -56.88 101.50
CA ALA A 635 1.17 -56.16 102.77
C ALA A 635 2.38 -55.22 103.02
N PRO A 636 2.26 -54.18 103.87
CA PRO A 636 3.39 -53.32 104.23
C PRO A 636 4.58 -54.14 104.75
N GLY A 637 5.79 -53.81 104.30
CA GLY A 637 7.02 -54.57 104.59
C GLY A 637 7.28 -55.76 103.66
N PHE A 638 6.39 -56.04 102.69
CA PHE A 638 6.55 -57.10 101.68
C PHE A 638 6.46 -56.53 100.26
N SER A 639 7.15 -57.16 99.31
CA SER A 639 7.03 -56.85 97.87
C SER A 639 7.24 -58.12 97.04
N CYS A 640 6.58 -58.21 95.88
CA CYS A 640 6.75 -59.35 94.98
C CYS A 640 7.94 -59.11 94.03
N ARG A 641 8.79 -60.12 93.85
CA ARG A 641 10.09 -59.99 93.16
C ARG A 641 10.20 -60.97 92.00
N GLY A 642 11.01 -60.63 90.99
CA GLY A 642 11.32 -61.52 89.88
C GLY A 642 10.12 -61.89 88.99
N GLY A 643 9.11 -61.01 88.88
CA GLY A 643 7.92 -61.23 88.07
C GLY A 643 6.96 -62.29 88.60
N GLN A 644 7.14 -62.75 89.84
CA GLN A 644 6.25 -63.70 90.51
C GLN A 644 5.19 -62.98 91.33
N SER A 645 4.00 -63.58 91.49
CA SER A 645 2.92 -63.01 92.30
C SER A 645 3.09 -63.21 93.81
N THR A 646 4.18 -63.85 94.25
CA THR A 646 4.45 -64.16 95.65
C THR A 646 5.14 -62.99 96.35
N CYS A 647 4.55 -62.49 97.44
CA CYS A 647 5.10 -61.40 98.24
C CYS A 647 6.18 -61.90 99.21
N GLU A 648 7.39 -61.36 99.09
CA GLU A 648 8.53 -61.67 99.94
C GLU A 648 8.82 -60.49 100.89
N GLN A 649 9.35 -60.77 102.09
CA GLN A 649 9.69 -59.72 103.05
C GLN A 649 10.87 -58.87 102.53
N CYS A 650 10.80 -57.56 102.74
CA CYS A 650 11.89 -56.67 102.34
C CYS A 650 13.23 -57.04 103.04
N PRO A 651 14.38 -56.96 102.34
CA PRO A 651 15.70 -57.18 102.92
C PRO A 651 15.98 -56.30 104.14
N THR A 652 16.90 -56.74 105.01
CA THR A 652 17.25 -56.02 106.25
C THR A 652 17.67 -54.57 105.96
N GLY A 653 17.11 -53.61 106.70
CA GLY A 653 17.33 -52.17 106.47
C GLY A 653 16.42 -51.53 105.40
N ARG A 654 15.49 -52.30 104.80
CA ARG A 654 14.51 -51.81 103.81
C ARG A 654 13.07 -52.10 104.19
N SER A 655 12.13 -51.26 103.75
CA SER A 655 10.68 -51.45 103.92
C SER A 655 9.90 -51.00 102.68
N SER A 656 8.70 -51.56 102.47
CA SER A 656 7.75 -51.15 101.43
C SER A 656 6.43 -50.71 102.07
N LYS A 657 5.72 -49.77 101.44
CA LYS A 657 4.37 -49.34 101.90
C LYS A 657 3.28 -50.37 101.60
N GLY A 658 3.60 -51.44 100.86
CA GLY A 658 2.64 -52.46 100.41
C GLY A 658 2.10 -52.18 99.00
N GLY A 659 1.23 -53.05 98.49
CA GLY A 659 0.76 -53.00 97.10
C GLY A 659 1.86 -53.37 96.10
N SER A 660 2.02 -52.54 95.06
CA SER A 660 3.06 -52.65 94.04
C SER A 660 4.33 -51.86 94.36
N ASP A 661 4.47 -51.36 95.59
CA ASP A 661 5.63 -50.58 95.99
C ASP A 661 6.88 -51.47 96.20
N ARG A 662 8.02 -50.98 95.70
CA ARG A 662 9.34 -51.60 95.86
C ARG A 662 9.87 -51.45 97.29
N CYS A 663 10.79 -52.32 97.71
CA CYS A 663 11.46 -52.19 99.00
C CYS A 663 12.54 -51.09 98.98
N LEU A 664 12.36 -50.06 99.80
CA LEU A 664 13.24 -48.88 99.90
C LEU A 664 14.03 -48.85 101.21
N SER A 665 15.19 -48.19 101.22
CA SER A 665 15.94 -47.92 102.48
C SER A 665 15.06 -47.18 103.50
N ILE A 666 15.15 -47.62 104.77
CA ILE A 666 14.41 -47.00 105.89
C ILE A 666 15.09 -45.68 106.33
N GLU A 667 16.41 -45.59 106.17
CA GLU A 667 17.20 -44.41 106.53
C GLU A 667 17.24 -43.43 105.36
N GLU A 668 16.77 -42.20 105.57
CA GLU A 668 16.95 -41.12 104.59
C GLU A 668 18.31 -40.45 104.82
N PRO A 669 19.12 -40.26 103.76
CA PRO A 669 20.38 -39.55 103.89
C PRO A 669 20.13 -38.09 104.32
N GLU A 670 20.96 -37.54 105.21
CA GLU A 670 20.83 -36.14 105.66
C GLU A 670 21.23 -35.13 104.56
N ASN A 671 22.09 -35.55 103.61
CA ASN A 671 22.60 -34.72 102.51
C ASN A 671 22.44 -35.47 101.18
N TYR A 672 21.52 -35.02 100.32
CA TYR A 672 21.21 -35.67 99.04
C TYR A 672 20.50 -34.75 98.04
N VAL A 673 20.41 -35.19 96.79
CA VAL A 673 19.64 -34.56 95.71
C VAL A 673 18.52 -35.50 95.27
N GLU A 674 17.28 -35.04 95.31
CA GLU A 674 16.12 -35.72 94.72
C GLU A 674 15.93 -35.23 93.28
N LEU A 675 15.92 -36.16 92.31
CA LEU A 675 15.56 -35.92 90.92
C LEU A 675 14.25 -36.61 90.58
N ILE A 676 13.35 -35.93 89.89
CA ILE A 676 12.12 -36.51 89.31
C ILE A 676 12.23 -36.43 87.78
N VAL A 677 12.24 -37.58 87.12
CA VAL A 677 12.43 -37.72 85.67
C VAL A 677 11.24 -38.46 85.06
N ASP A 678 10.58 -37.86 84.09
CA ASP A 678 9.60 -38.56 83.24
C ASP A 678 10.32 -39.25 82.10
N ILE A 679 10.02 -40.53 81.88
CA ILE A 679 10.66 -41.37 80.87
C ILE A 679 9.59 -42.03 80.01
N GLU A 680 9.74 -41.92 78.69
CA GLU A 680 8.91 -42.61 77.71
C GLU A 680 9.65 -43.81 77.11
N GLY A 681 8.90 -44.89 76.84
CA GLY A 681 9.40 -46.17 76.37
C GLY A 681 9.41 -47.26 77.44
N TYR A 682 9.20 -46.87 78.71
CA TYR A 682 9.11 -47.76 79.86
C TYR A 682 7.94 -47.34 80.76
N THR A 683 7.13 -48.30 81.18
CA THR A 683 6.10 -48.13 82.22
C THR A 683 6.63 -48.60 83.57
N ALA A 684 5.97 -48.22 84.67
CA ALA A 684 6.34 -48.69 86.00
C ALA A 684 6.35 -50.22 86.11
N SER A 685 5.45 -50.88 85.38
CA SER A 685 5.35 -52.35 85.34
C SER A 685 6.52 -53.05 84.67
N ASN A 686 7.28 -52.34 83.83
CA ASN A 686 8.39 -52.89 83.06
C ASN A 686 9.74 -52.23 83.41
N PHE A 687 9.76 -51.31 84.38
CA PHE A 687 10.98 -50.69 84.93
C PHE A 687 11.62 -51.61 85.99
N ASN A 688 12.10 -52.76 85.53
CA ASN A 688 12.69 -53.80 86.38
C ASN A 688 14.09 -53.42 86.87
N THR A 689 14.73 -54.30 87.63
CA THR A 689 16.06 -54.05 88.22
C THR A 689 17.14 -53.79 87.16
N GLU A 690 17.06 -54.43 85.99
CA GLU A 690 18.02 -54.20 84.89
C GLU A 690 17.85 -52.79 84.33
N VAL A 691 16.61 -52.40 84.00
CA VAL A 691 16.29 -51.04 83.53
C VAL A 691 16.65 -49.99 84.58
N ALA A 692 16.41 -50.27 85.86
CA ALA A 692 16.77 -49.40 86.97
C ALA A 692 18.30 -49.22 87.11
N ASN A 693 19.07 -50.29 86.93
CA ASN A 693 20.53 -50.22 86.97
C ASN A 693 21.07 -49.45 85.75
N SER A 694 20.54 -49.71 84.55
CA SER A 694 20.87 -48.97 83.33
C SER A 694 20.54 -47.48 83.44
N PHE A 695 19.40 -47.15 84.04
CA PHE A 695 19.01 -45.77 84.31
C PHE A 695 19.99 -45.09 85.28
N ALA A 696 20.31 -45.75 86.40
CA ALA A 696 21.23 -45.22 87.39
C ALA A 696 22.65 -45.02 86.81
N GLU A 697 23.11 -45.94 85.95
CA GLU A 697 24.43 -45.86 85.32
C GLU A 697 24.49 -44.79 84.23
N GLY A 698 23.46 -44.69 83.37
CA GLY A 698 23.39 -43.60 82.39
C GLY A 698 23.26 -42.23 83.05
N LEU A 699 22.52 -42.13 84.15
CA LEU A 699 22.45 -40.92 84.98
C LEU A 699 23.80 -40.61 85.67
N ARG A 700 24.50 -41.62 86.18
CA ARG A 700 25.86 -41.48 86.71
C ARG A 700 26.80 -40.87 85.67
N GLN A 701 26.86 -41.45 84.49
CA GLN A 701 27.72 -40.98 83.41
C GLN A 701 27.35 -39.57 82.92
N PHE A 702 26.07 -39.24 82.90
CA PHE A 702 25.62 -37.88 82.56
C PHE A 702 26.11 -36.86 83.60
N ILE A 703 25.96 -37.15 84.89
CA ILE A 703 26.36 -36.26 85.98
C ILE A 703 27.88 -36.12 86.07
N THR A 704 28.63 -37.22 85.91
CA THR A 704 30.11 -37.19 85.96
C THR A 704 30.72 -36.47 84.75
N ALA A 705 30.13 -36.62 83.56
CA ALA A 705 30.57 -35.88 82.38
C ALA A 705 30.30 -34.37 82.48
N ALA A 706 29.12 -33.98 82.98
CA ALA A 706 28.80 -32.57 83.24
C ALA A 706 29.76 -31.91 84.26
N ALA A 707 30.39 -32.70 85.14
CA ALA A 707 31.38 -32.20 86.10
C ALA A 707 32.78 -31.95 85.46
N HIS A 708 33.15 -32.69 84.42
CA HIS A 708 34.47 -32.59 83.76
C HIS A 708 34.62 -31.41 82.79
N ASP A 709 33.54 -30.92 82.19
CA ASP A 709 33.58 -29.87 81.15
C ASP A 709 33.86 -28.44 81.69
N THR A 710 34.07 -28.29 83.01
CA THR A 710 34.35 -26.99 83.66
C THR A 710 35.85 -26.72 83.90
N GLN A 711 36.73 -27.48 83.25
CA GLN A 711 38.18 -27.44 83.50
C GLN A 711 38.93 -26.48 82.55
N ASP A 712 38.52 -25.21 82.54
CA ASP A 712 39.25 -24.14 81.81
C ASP A 712 39.57 -22.90 82.68
N ILE A 713 39.69 -23.09 84.00
CA ILE A 713 40.29 -22.08 84.90
C ILE A 713 41.49 -22.71 85.61
N LYS A 714 42.67 -22.44 85.07
CA LYS A 714 43.97 -22.70 85.69
C LYS A 714 44.10 -21.84 86.95
N ASP A 715 43.95 -22.43 88.12
CA ASP A 715 44.89 -22.18 89.21
C ASP A 715 44.96 -23.33 90.23
N SER A 716 46.20 -23.57 90.60
CA SER A 716 46.81 -24.62 91.42
C SER A 716 46.14 -25.01 92.75
N GLN A 717 46.27 -26.31 93.04
CA GLN A 717 46.42 -26.93 94.36
C GLN A 717 45.25 -26.81 95.36
N HIS A 718 44.24 -27.66 95.21
CA HIS A 718 43.76 -28.53 96.30
C HIS A 718 42.90 -29.67 95.73
N ASN A 719 43.26 -30.91 96.12
CA ASN A 719 42.48 -32.13 95.89
C ASN A 719 41.02 -31.94 96.35
N GLY A 720 40.07 -32.45 95.56
CA GLY A 720 38.68 -32.56 95.98
C GLY A 720 37.67 -32.54 94.83
N PHE A 721 37.82 -33.45 93.86
CA PHE A 721 36.67 -33.90 93.05
C PHE A 721 36.54 -35.40 93.28
N ALA A 722 35.31 -35.82 93.59
CA ALA A 722 34.93 -37.17 93.97
C ALA A 722 35.47 -38.20 92.95
N ASP A 723 36.18 -39.21 93.45
CA ASP A 723 36.46 -40.43 92.69
C ASP A 723 35.12 -41.10 92.33
N ASP A 724 35.02 -41.81 91.21
CA ASP A 724 33.76 -42.39 90.68
C ASP A 724 33.01 -43.29 91.70
N SER A 725 33.72 -43.71 92.76
CA SER A 725 33.22 -44.47 93.90
C SER A 725 32.45 -43.66 94.97
N ASP A 726 32.35 -42.33 94.88
CA ASP A 726 31.78 -41.45 95.92
C ASP A 726 30.33 -40.98 95.68
N ILE A 727 29.69 -41.45 94.59
CA ILE A 727 28.30 -41.12 94.23
C ILE A 727 27.43 -42.38 94.31
N SER A 728 26.35 -42.35 95.12
CA SER A 728 25.34 -43.41 95.13
C SER A 728 23.97 -42.91 94.70
N PHE A 729 23.28 -43.75 93.93
CA PHE A 729 21.96 -43.50 93.37
C PHE A 729 20.98 -44.48 94.01
N GLU A 730 19.89 -43.97 94.58
CA GLU A 730 18.80 -44.79 95.10
C GLU A 730 17.48 -44.36 94.47
N ILE A 731 16.86 -45.26 93.69
CA ILE A 731 15.54 -44.99 93.09
C ILE A 731 14.45 -45.19 94.14
N ARG A 732 13.76 -44.11 94.49
CA ARG A 732 12.74 -44.08 95.55
C ARG A 732 11.36 -44.45 95.05
N SER A 733 10.98 -44.08 93.83
CA SER A 733 9.69 -44.49 93.27
C SER A 733 9.72 -44.52 91.76
N VAL A 734 8.91 -45.40 91.17
CA VAL A 734 8.60 -45.40 89.74
C VAL A 734 7.10 -45.57 89.57
N VAL A 735 6.45 -44.59 88.94
CA VAL A 735 4.98 -44.55 88.87
C VAL A 735 4.55 -44.19 87.44
N THR A 736 3.61 -44.94 86.88
CA THR A 736 2.91 -44.53 85.66
C THR A 736 1.63 -43.82 86.06
N THR A 737 1.64 -42.49 85.97
CA THR A 737 0.45 -41.67 86.26
C THR A 737 -0.58 -41.76 85.11
N ASP A 738 -1.84 -41.39 85.37
CA ASP A 738 -2.90 -41.38 84.34
C ASP A 738 -2.61 -40.48 83.12
N GLN A 739 -1.72 -39.49 83.29
CA GLN A 739 -1.25 -38.65 82.18
C GLN A 739 -0.20 -39.39 81.36
N LEU A 740 0.75 -40.05 82.01
CA LEU A 740 1.82 -40.82 81.38
C LEU A 740 1.32 -42.12 80.74
N ALA A 741 0.21 -42.68 81.21
CA ALA A 741 -0.43 -43.86 80.65
C ALA A 741 -1.02 -43.65 79.24
N ARG A 742 -1.18 -42.40 78.78
CA ARG A 742 -1.75 -42.06 77.47
C ARG A 742 -0.73 -42.07 76.33
N TYR A 743 0.56 -42.12 76.64
CA TYR A 743 1.61 -42.18 75.63
C TYR A 743 1.64 -43.57 75.00
N GLU A 744 1.66 -43.62 73.67
CA GLU A 744 1.56 -44.87 72.89
C GLU A 744 2.66 -45.88 73.25
N TRP A 745 3.83 -45.41 73.66
CA TRP A 745 5.00 -46.24 73.98
C TRP A 745 5.12 -46.60 75.46
N GLY A 746 4.16 -46.14 76.28
CA GLY A 746 4.19 -46.25 77.73
C GLY A 746 5.22 -45.32 78.37
N ALA A 747 4.85 -44.68 79.49
CA ALA A 747 5.75 -43.80 80.21
C ALA A 747 5.66 -43.96 81.73
N CYS A 748 6.69 -43.52 82.44
CA CYS A 748 6.74 -43.52 83.90
C CYS A 748 7.52 -42.33 84.43
N GLU A 749 7.18 -41.91 85.64
CA GLU A 749 7.91 -40.94 86.43
C GLU A 749 8.84 -41.69 87.38
N VAL A 750 10.11 -41.32 87.43
CA VAL A 750 11.17 -41.92 88.25
C VAL A 750 11.69 -40.89 89.24
N SER A 751 11.57 -41.19 90.54
CA SER A 751 12.18 -40.39 91.62
C SER A 751 13.48 -41.06 92.10
N VAL A 752 14.59 -40.33 92.09
CA VAL A 752 15.92 -40.83 92.48
C VAL A 752 16.59 -39.91 93.48
N TYR A 753 17.15 -40.50 94.53
CA TYR A 753 18.02 -39.81 95.48
C TYR A 753 19.48 -40.04 95.08
N ILE A 754 20.26 -38.96 95.07
CA ILE A 754 21.69 -38.96 94.78
C ILE A 754 22.43 -38.45 96.01
N THR A 755 23.28 -39.28 96.60
CA THR A 755 24.13 -38.90 97.72
C THR A 755 25.58 -38.76 97.27
N LEU A 756 26.24 -37.68 97.69
CA LEU A 756 27.62 -37.33 97.35
C LEU A 756 28.46 -37.32 98.64
N ASN A 757 29.45 -38.20 98.76
CA ASN A 757 30.15 -38.37 100.04
C ASN A 757 31.24 -37.32 100.33
N SER A 758 31.66 -36.46 99.38
CA SER A 758 32.87 -35.62 99.56
C SER A 758 32.91 -34.17 99.06
N SER A 759 31.85 -33.54 98.48
CA SER A 759 31.84 -32.05 98.40
C SER A 759 30.48 -31.41 98.09
N ALA A 760 30.08 -30.43 98.91
CA ALA A 760 28.99 -29.49 98.60
C ALA A 760 29.29 -28.60 97.37
N LYS A 761 30.57 -28.51 96.94
CA LYS A 761 31.01 -27.72 95.78
C LYS A 761 30.71 -28.38 94.43
N ALA A 762 30.70 -29.72 94.34
CA ALA A 762 30.25 -30.42 93.13
C ALA A 762 28.74 -30.19 92.90
N PHE A 763 27.99 -30.13 94.00
CA PHE A 763 26.55 -29.86 94.00
C PHE A 763 26.20 -28.44 93.54
N GLU A 764 26.92 -27.41 94.01
CA GLU A 764 26.76 -26.03 93.50
C GLU A 764 27.08 -25.93 92.00
N LYS A 765 28.10 -26.65 91.51
CA LYS A 765 28.45 -26.66 90.08
C LYS A 765 27.40 -27.36 89.21
N PHE A 766 26.83 -28.50 89.64
CA PHE A 766 25.77 -29.20 88.90
C PHE A 766 24.53 -28.32 88.72
N LEU A 767 24.10 -27.63 89.78
CA LEU A 767 23.00 -26.67 89.71
C LEU A 767 23.31 -25.49 88.76
N VAL A 768 24.56 -25.01 88.73
CA VAL A 768 24.99 -23.93 87.83
C VAL A 768 25.00 -24.38 86.36
N VAL A 769 25.46 -25.60 86.07
CA VAL A 769 25.45 -26.18 84.71
C VAL A 769 24.02 -26.39 84.22
N TYR A 770 23.14 -26.94 85.07
CA TYR A 770 21.71 -27.09 84.74
C TYR A 770 21.01 -25.75 84.48
N LYS A 771 21.41 -24.68 85.21
CA LYS A 771 20.89 -23.32 85.01
C LYS A 771 21.43 -22.63 83.75
N ALA A 772 22.67 -22.92 83.36
CA ALA A 772 23.37 -22.25 82.26
C ALA A 772 23.02 -22.83 80.88
N ASN A 773 22.75 -24.14 80.80
CA ASN A 773 22.53 -24.86 79.54
C ASN A 773 21.05 -24.98 79.13
N ASN A 774 20.27 -23.92 79.34
CA ASN A 774 18.85 -23.82 78.96
C ASN A 774 18.62 -23.69 77.43
N THR A 775 19.42 -24.38 76.62
CA THR A 775 19.14 -24.71 75.22
C THR A 775 18.65 -26.16 75.18
N GLU A 776 17.33 -26.30 75.33
CA GLU A 776 16.59 -27.52 75.69
C GLU A 776 16.77 -28.73 74.76
N ALA A 777 17.34 -28.57 73.56
CA ALA A 777 17.48 -29.66 72.58
C ALA A 777 18.80 -30.46 72.70
N GLU A 778 19.89 -29.85 73.16
CA GLU A 778 21.22 -30.51 73.19
C GLU A 778 21.44 -31.34 74.47
N VAL A 779 20.97 -30.87 75.63
CA VAL A 779 21.12 -31.58 76.91
C VAL A 779 20.20 -32.80 76.99
N GLY A 780 18.96 -32.68 76.50
CA GLY A 780 17.99 -33.78 76.48
C GLY A 780 18.40 -34.91 75.52
N SER A 781 19.02 -34.57 74.38
CA SER A 781 19.52 -35.58 73.42
C SER A 781 20.77 -36.29 73.92
N GLU A 782 21.69 -35.61 74.61
CA GLU A 782 22.86 -36.25 75.22
C GLU A 782 22.49 -37.14 76.42
N PHE A 783 21.58 -36.69 77.28
CA PHE A 783 21.05 -37.51 78.38
C PHE A 783 20.34 -38.77 77.85
N LEU A 784 19.48 -38.60 76.85
CA LEU A 784 18.79 -39.71 76.20
C LEU A 784 19.75 -40.69 75.52
N ALA A 785 20.82 -40.18 74.89
CA ALA A 785 21.87 -41.00 74.28
C ALA A 785 22.61 -41.84 75.33
N ARG A 786 23.02 -41.24 76.46
CA ARG A 786 23.69 -41.96 77.54
C ARG A 786 22.81 -43.04 78.18
N LEU A 787 21.51 -42.78 78.34
CA LEU A 787 20.58 -43.80 78.82
C LEU A 787 20.47 -44.98 77.83
N ARG A 788 20.44 -44.71 76.51
CA ARG A 788 20.46 -45.75 75.48
C ARG A 788 21.75 -46.57 75.49
N ASP A 789 22.90 -45.91 75.56
CA ASP A 789 24.22 -46.56 75.57
C ASP A 789 24.40 -47.50 76.77
N ASN A 790 23.72 -47.21 77.89
CA ASN A 790 23.75 -48.04 79.10
C ASN A 790 22.65 -49.10 79.17
N GLY A 791 21.96 -49.37 78.06
CA GLY A 791 21.05 -50.53 77.93
C GLY A 791 19.56 -50.19 78.02
N MET A 792 19.17 -48.91 78.12
CA MET A 792 17.75 -48.53 78.01
C MET A 792 17.33 -48.44 76.53
N ALA A 793 17.36 -49.57 75.81
CA ALA A 793 17.14 -49.62 74.35
C ALA A 793 15.79 -49.06 73.87
N ARG A 794 14.77 -49.06 74.73
CA ARG A 794 13.40 -48.65 74.38
C ARG A 794 13.09 -47.20 74.70
N ILE A 795 14.02 -46.49 75.33
CA ILE A 795 13.81 -45.11 75.76
C ILE A 795 13.61 -44.22 74.53
N ARG A 796 12.51 -43.47 74.52
CA ARG A 796 12.14 -42.58 73.41
C ARG A 796 12.35 -41.12 73.74
N SER A 797 12.05 -40.76 74.98
CA SER A 797 12.28 -39.44 75.54
C SER A 797 12.52 -39.57 77.04
N ALA A 798 13.29 -38.64 77.61
CA ALA A 798 13.58 -38.57 79.03
C ALA A 798 13.64 -37.10 79.43
N GLU A 799 12.80 -36.68 80.35
CA GLU A 799 12.61 -35.28 80.71
C GLU A 799 12.72 -35.09 82.22
N LEU A 800 13.67 -34.26 82.64
CA LEU A 800 13.84 -33.92 84.06
C LEU A 800 12.78 -32.90 84.46
N GLN A 801 11.87 -33.31 85.36
CA GLN A 801 10.75 -32.51 85.82
C GLN A 801 11.11 -31.69 87.07
N GLU A 802 11.75 -32.32 88.07
CA GLU A 802 12.11 -31.65 89.33
C GLU A 802 13.50 -32.04 89.82
N VAL A 803 14.18 -31.09 90.47
CA VAL A 803 15.45 -31.23 91.16
C VAL A 803 15.34 -30.54 92.52
N THR A 804 15.43 -31.32 93.59
CA THR A 804 15.43 -30.80 94.97
C THR A 804 16.73 -31.20 95.65
N ALA A 805 17.29 -30.34 96.47
CA ALA A 805 18.47 -30.66 97.24
C ALA A 805 18.30 -30.40 98.71
N TRP A 806 18.87 -31.32 99.48
CA TRP A 806 18.70 -31.44 100.90
C TRP A 806 20.07 -31.41 101.57
N GLN A 807 20.21 -30.58 102.59
CA GLN A 807 21.42 -30.49 103.40
C GLN A 807 21.04 -30.47 104.89
N ASN A 808 21.60 -31.40 105.68
CA ASN A 808 21.26 -31.61 107.09
C ASN A 808 19.75 -31.73 107.35
N GLY A 809 19.02 -32.36 106.43
CA GLY A 809 17.56 -32.53 106.50
C GLY A 809 16.72 -31.31 106.11
N GLU A 810 17.33 -30.19 105.70
CA GLU A 810 16.61 -29.01 105.21
C GLU A 810 16.75 -28.85 103.68
N GLU A 811 15.67 -28.41 103.02
CA GLU A 811 15.64 -28.10 101.60
C GLU A 811 16.49 -26.84 101.32
N VAL A 812 17.64 -27.00 100.67
CA VAL A 812 18.57 -25.91 100.37
C VAL A 812 18.43 -25.34 98.96
N ALA A 813 17.94 -26.15 98.01
CA ALA A 813 17.69 -25.70 96.64
C ALA A 813 16.55 -26.50 95.99
N TYR A 814 15.79 -25.83 95.12
CA TYR A 814 14.67 -26.44 94.41
C TYR A 814 14.46 -25.84 93.02
N VAL A 815 14.36 -26.70 92.03
CA VAL A 815 14.07 -26.38 90.63
C VAL A 815 12.99 -27.35 90.13
N GLY A 816 11.77 -26.87 89.90
CA GLY A 816 10.64 -27.73 89.55
C GLY A 816 9.28 -27.10 89.88
N GLU A 817 8.21 -27.89 89.89
CA GLU A 817 6.86 -27.45 90.27
C GLU A 817 6.60 -27.60 91.79
N SER A 818 6.61 -26.49 92.55
CA SER A 818 6.68 -26.51 94.04
C SER A 818 5.74 -27.53 94.74
N LYS A 819 6.31 -28.49 95.51
CA LYS A 819 5.58 -29.33 96.48
C LYS A 819 4.96 -28.45 97.58
N ALA A 820 3.67 -28.13 97.49
CA ALA A 820 2.94 -27.51 98.60
C ALA A 820 2.55 -28.58 99.63
N THR A 821 3.16 -28.55 100.83
CA THR A 821 2.63 -29.26 102.00
C THR A 821 1.26 -28.66 102.36
N PRO A 822 0.27 -29.49 102.72
CA PRO A 822 -1.13 -29.08 102.76
C PRO A 822 -1.39 -28.24 104.01
N THR A 823 -1.43 -26.92 103.83
CA THR A 823 -2.12 -26.05 104.80
C THR A 823 -3.60 -26.05 104.44
N SER A 824 -4.40 -26.57 105.38
CA SER A 824 -5.84 -26.65 105.29
C SER A 824 -6.46 -25.28 104.99
N SER A 825 -7.22 -25.14 103.90
CA SER A 825 -8.46 -24.34 103.89
C SER A 825 -9.22 -24.49 102.56
N THR A 826 -10.28 -25.30 102.59
CA THR A 826 -11.60 -25.00 102.00
C THR A 826 -11.64 -24.21 100.67
N PHE A 827 -11.32 -24.84 99.53
CA PHE A 827 -11.63 -24.28 98.19
C PHE A 827 -12.08 -25.33 97.16
N ALA A 828 -12.60 -26.48 97.60
CA ALA A 828 -13.01 -27.60 96.75
C ALA A 828 -14.52 -27.63 96.37
N LEU A 829 -15.27 -26.52 96.49
CA LEU A 829 -16.72 -26.51 96.17
C LEU A 829 -17.15 -25.52 95.07
N ALA A 830 -16.22 -24.79 94.44
CA ALA A 830 -16.58 -23.80 93.40
C ALA A 830 -16.38 -24.28 91.95
N LEU A 831 -15.73 -25.42 91.72
CA LEU A 831 -15.38 -25.92 90.38
C LEU A 831 -16.44 -26.82 89.71
N ILE A 832 -17.56 -27.11 90.38
CA ILE A 832 -18.62 -27.97 89.81
C ILE A 832 -19.71 -27.15 89.08
N ALA A 833 -19.74 -25.82 89.25
CA ALA A 833 -20.82 -24.99 88.69
C ALA A 833 -20.50 -24.30 87.35
N THR A 834 -19.24 -24.23 86.93
CA THR A 834 -18.82 -23.46 85.73
C THR A 834 -18.63 -24.31 84.47
N CYS A 835 -18.47 -25.63 84.59
CA CYS A 835 -18.29 -26.51 83.43
C CYS A 835 -19.60 -26.86 82.68
N ALA A 836 -20.78 -26.59 83.24
CA ALA A 836 -22.05 -26.92 82.60
C ALA A 836 -22.51 -25.90 81.53
N VAL A 837 -21.92 -24.70 81.49
CA VAL A 837 -22.38 -23.61 80.60
C VAL A 837 -21.55 -23.52 79.30
N LEU A 838 -20.32 -24.03 79.29
CA LEU A 838 -19.42 -23.97 78.12
C LEU A 838 -19.74 -25.00 77.03
N ILE A 839 -20.42 -26.11 77.36
CA ILE A 839 -20.75 -27.18 76.41
C ILE A 839 -21.89 -26.78 75.45
N VAL A 840 -22.73 -25.80 75.83
CA VAL A 840 -23.85 -25.33 74.98
C VAL A 840 -23.41 -24.23 73.99
N ALA A 841 -22.31 -23.52 74.26
CA ALA A 841 -21.84 -22.42 73.41
C ALA A 841 -20.95 -22.88 72.24
N VAL A 842 -20.27 -24.02 72.36
CA VAL A 842 -19.30 -24.50 71.36
C VAL A 842 -19.96 -25.22 70.19
N LEU A 843 -21.18 -25.77 70.36
CA LEU A 843 -21.96 -26.36 69.26
C LEU A 843 -22.56 -25.32 68.30
N ALA A 844 -22.56 -24.03 68.65
CA ALA A 844 -23.16 -22.97 67.83
C ALA A 844 -22.18 -22.25 66.88
N VAL A 845 -20.86 -22.45 67.04
CA VAL A 845 -19.84 -21.68 66.29
C VAL A 845 -19.14 -22.51 65.20
N ALA A 846 -19.45 -23.81 65.10
CA ALA A 846 -19.03 -24.68 64.00
C ALA A 846 -19.62 -24.30 62.61
N VAL A 847 -20.32 -23.17 62.48
CA VAL A 847 -20.98 -22.75 61.22
C VAL A 847 -20.42 -21.43 60.63
N ARG A 848 -19.37 -20.82 61.16
CA ARG A 848 -18.77 -19.62 60.52
C ARG A 848 -17.26 -19.70 60.33
N LEU A 849 -16.90 -20.51 59.33
CA LEU A 849 -15.94 -20.22 58.26
C LEU A 849 -15.04 -18.97 58.42
N ALA A 850 -13.76 -19.26 58.18
CA ALA A 850 -12.90 -18.59 57.21
C ALA A 850 -12.20 -17.28 57.61
N THR A 851 -10.87 -17.41 57.57
CA THR A 851 -9.85 -16.42 57.22
C THR A 851 -9.53 -15.32 58.23
N LYS A 852 -8.31 -15.39 58.80
CA LYS A 852 -7.47 -14.20 58.87
C LYS A 852 -5.97 -14.51 58.83
N ARG A 853 -5.36 -13.98 57.78
CA ARG A 853 -3.93 -13.93 57.47
C ARG A 853 -3.18 -12.99 58.42
N SER A 854 -1.97 -13.42 58.78
CA SER A 854 -0.69 -12.68 58.80
C SER A 854 -0.56 -11.39 59.61
N ARG A 855 0.44 -11.38 60.53
CA ARG A 855 1.62 -10.49 60.46
C ARG A 855 2.59 -10.77 61.62
N ARG A 856 3.88 -10.94 61.30
CA ARG A 856 5.02 -10.73 62.21
C ARG A 856 5.84 -9.57 61.65
N GLY A 857 6.36 -8.75 62.55
CA GLY A 857 7.40 -7.77 62.27
C GLY A 857 8.12 -7.39 63.56
N ALA A 858 9.47 -7.47 63.49
CA ALA A 858 10.47 -6.64 64.19
C ALA A 858 10.49 -6.66 65.74
N SER A 859 11.59 -6.47 66.46
CA SER A 859 13.02 -6.34 66.19
C SER A 859 13.71 -6.15 67.55
N ASN A 860 14.81 -6.87 67.76
CA ASN A 860 16.03 -6.54 68.52
C ASN A 860 16.07 -5.70 69.82
N ARG A 861 16.82 -6.31 70.75
CA ARG A 861 18.06 -5.85 71.45
C ARG A 861 17.96 -5.34 72.90
N ASN A 862 18.66 -6.11 73.73
CA ASN A 862 19.06 -5.89 75.11
C ASN A 862 20.28 -4.97 75.23
N ASN A 863 20.44 -4.38 76.42
CA ASN A 863 21.71 -3.92 76.99
C ASN A 863 21.69 -4.08 78.52
N LEU A 864 22.91 -4.14 79.07
CA LEU A 864 23.36 -3.89 80.46
C LEU A 864 23.51 -5.07 81.44
N GLU A 865 24.76 -5.57 81.47
CA GLU A 865 25.74 -5.54 82.58
C GLU A 865 25.36 -5.86 84.04
N SER A 866 26.03 -6.92 84.52
CA SER A 866 26.84 -7.07 85.74
C SER A 866 26.27 -6.79 87.14
N GLY A 867 26.46 -7.77 88.03
CA GLY A 867 26.98 -7.50 89.38
C GLY A 867 26.34 -8.23 90.55
N VAL A 868 27.18 -9.02 91.24
CA VAL A 868 27.17 -9.34 92.69
C VAL A 868 26.30 -10.51 93.18
N VAL A 869 27.01 -11.45 93.80
CA VAL A 869 26.54 -12.64 94.53
C VAL A 869 25.98 -12.24 95.91
N ASN A 870 24.79 -12.73 96.23
CA ASN A 870 24.32 -12.93 97.61
C ASN A 870 23.55 -14.26 97.67
N THR A 871 23.87 -15.07 98.68
CA THR A 871 23.23 -16.33 99.03
C THR A 871 21.75 -16.12 99.37
N VAL A 872 20.86 -16.73 98.59
CA VAL A 872 19.43 -16.87 98.91
C VAL A 872 18.94 -18.20 98.33
N SER A 873 18.29 -19.01 99.16
CA SER A 873 17.54 -20.21 98.79
C SER A 873 16.59 -19.88 97.63
N GLN A 874 16.93 -20.31 96.42
CA GLN A 874 16.21 -19.90 95.21
C GLN A 874 15.25 -21.03 94.80
N LYS A 875 13.96 -20.87 95.13
CA LYS A 875 12.88 -21.70 94.57
C LYS A 875 12.57 -21.17 93.17
N VAL A 876 12.82 -21.97 92.14
CA VAL A 876 12.48 -21.62 90.75
C VAL A 876 11.33 -22.51 90.31
N ALA A 877 10.15 -21.91 90.14
CA ALA A 877 8.96 -22.61 89.66
C ALA A 877 9.04 -22.81 88.14
N VAL A 878 9.02 -24.06 87.68
CA VAL A 878 8.99 -24.44 86.26
C VAL A 878 7.76 -25.35 86.05
N PRO A 879 6.88 -25.07 85.06
CA PRO A 879 5.72 -25.92 84.82
C PRO A 879 6.14 -27.32 84.37
N ARG A 880 5.35 -28.35 84.74
CA ARG A 880 5.56 -29.72 84.26
C ARG A 880 5.57 -29.75 82.73
N ARG A 881 6.55 -30.42 82.15
CA ARG A 881 6.79 -30.39 80.71
C ARG A 881 6.25 -31.67 80.04
N PRO A 882 5.48 -31.57 78.95
CA PRO A 882 5.06 -32.74 78.17
C PRO A 882 6.18 -33.20 77.23
N PHE A 883 6.29 -34.51 77.00
CA PHE A 883 7.26 -35.05 76.03
C PHE A 883 7.13 -34.35 74.68
N THR A 884 8.20 -33.67 74.26
CA THR A 884 8.30 -33.09 72.93
C THR A 884 8.85 -34.13 71.97
N HIS A 885 7.98 -34.74 71.16
CA HIS A 885 8.41 -35.56 70.03
C HIS A 885 8.85 -34.64 68.89
N ALA A 886 10.16 -34.36 68.81
CA ALA A 886 10.78 -33.71 67.67
C ALA A 886 11.19 -34.76 66.62
#